data_AF-A0AAD7UEW5-F1
#
_entry.id   AF-A0AAD7UEW5-F1
#
_cell.length_a   1.000
_cell.length_b   1.000
_cell.length_c   1.000
_cell.angle_alpha   90.00
_cell.angle_beta   90.00
_cell.angle_gamma   90.00
#
_symmetry.space_group_name_H-M   'P 1'
#
loop_
_entity.id
_entity.type
_entity.pdbx_description
1 polymer ?
#
loop_
_entity_poly.entity_id
_entity_poly.type
_entity_poly.pdbx_seq_one_letter_code
_entity_poly.pdbx_strand_id
1 'polypeptide(L)'
;MRLLHFLLGGGGAAAAAAAGDEVVCSWCEGGSCKEGGIVEKAILKTSISESVGGRGFPYWRPQGQSLLGDGDDARAAVIVFHGALRNGDEYTTYVMNGATNALVFGAQVYEFSDEGLDASRELWWASNDDDGLDDDSGVGDWHWCGDSTSTLAAQISTCEILDEMVSALLDRARYPNLEVVVVAGHSAGGQIVQRYALWSKMDPDPRVRYVVANPSSVTYTSPLRPRPSTSCCDNASIASRTSWDFEVFRENCSYDVYGYGLAGELPAYCDTSRIASYAARRVVYLSGESDVCDRARADCELCTPEDGGLDTSCEAYAQGPCRMFRLHAFAAFVDRDPNNHTLVSVPYVGHNGCAMLQSSEFLAVLSGDCAPQAADYCRLKKSPTTRPAAPVVLAAGSAAWDWLVSRGGNLLVLRDSSSDERIAKLPTTTTTPGLSAVATLDLDRCSDDFVALLDTKVVALADAIFVATNESRGMLDELLSRDKTIGGIFFFSSSSGGTEPLEDPYAIVEPLPFAAGYADAIIDDGFVTKDRAGLLVAQLARLAKEGISRPRGLGVDAATAILIQTDDDYLAVIGDGTAYACELASLEGMVCERGTPLTLKNVKCQRLAASDTFDLGAWEGSGVDYAFDVLDGKIVRGDAYGPYLKAPGPCGHTTT
;
A
#
# COMPACT_ATOMS: atom_id res chain seq x y z
N MET A 1 12.55 -41.04 -19.33
CA MET A 1 12.07 -42.08 -18.37
C MET A 1 12.45 -41.66 -16.95
N ARG A 2 11.73 -40.68 -16.40
CA ARG A 2 11.65 -40.27 -14.98
C ARG A 2 10.58 -39.17 -14.89
N LEU A 3 9.33 -39.60 -14.89
CA LEU A 3 8.13 -38.80 -14.61
C LEU A 3 7.18 -39.73 -13.84
N LEU A 4 6.33 -39.16 -12.98
CA LEU A 4 5.47 -39.77 -11.96
C LEU A 4 6.14 -40.12 -10.63
N HIS A 5 6.20 -39.12 -9.73
CA HIS A 5 5.93 -39.28 -8.30
C HIS A 5 5.78 -37.89 -7.68
N PHE A 6 4.60 -37.26 -7.76
CA PHE A 6 4.26 -36.14 -6.89
C PHE A 6 2.74 -35.96 -6.75
N LEU A 7 2.04 -37.06 -6.45
CA LEU A 7 0.70 -37.03 -5.84
C LEU A 7 0.60 -38.23 -4.89
N LEU A 8 0.25 -37.94 -3.63
CA LEU A 8 -0.07 -38.85 -2.51
C LEU A 8 1.10 -39.31 -1.60
N GLY A 9 0.98 -38.98 -0.30
CA GLY A 9 1.54 -39.79 0.79
C GLY A 9 2.35 -39.03 1.85
N GLY A 10 1.73 -38.79 3.02
CA GLY A 10 2.44 -38.45 4.25
C GLY A 10 3.09 -39.66 4.93
N GLY A 11 4.00 -39.40 5.87
CA GLY A 11 4.59 -40.40 6.77
C GLY A 11 6.08 -40.15 7.01
N GLY A 12 6.44 -39.87 8.26
CA GLY A 12 7.71 -39.26 8.64
C GLY A 12 8.96 -40.16 8.66
N ALA A 13 10.10 -39.49 8.80
CA ALA A 13 11.33 -40.04 9.37
C ALA A 13 12.12 -38.88 10.00
N ALA A 14 12.50 -39.07 11.25
CA ALA A 14 13.15 -38.09 12.10
C ALA A 14 14.67 -38.02 11.88
N ALA A 15 15.21 -36.90 12.38
CA ALA A 15 16.57 -36.68 12.90
C ALA A 15 17.68 -36.24 11.90
N ALA A 16 17.96 -34.95 11.94
CA ALA A 16 19.28 -34.47 12.35
C ALA A 16 19.12 -33.12 13.06
N ALA A 17 19.24 -33.15 14.39
CA ALA A 17 19.25 -31.99 15.25
C ALA A 17 20.49 -31.13 14.93
N ALA A 18 20.28 -29.96 14.36
CA ALA A 18 21.22 -28.86 14.44
C ALA A 18 20.88 -28.07 15.72
N ALA A 19 21.93 -27.85 16.53
CA ALA A 19 21.87 -27.23 17.83
C ALA A 19 21.08 -25.90 17.80
N GLY A 20 20.25 -25.73 18.81
CA GLY A 20 19.35 -24.60 18.94
C GLY A 20 20.09 -23.29 19.13
N ASP A 21 19.78 -22.35 18.24
CA ASP A 21 19.66 -20.97 18.66
C ASP A 21 18.32 -20.86 19.39
N GLU A 22 18.44 -20.42 20.63
CA GLU A 22 17.36 -20.11 21.55
C GLU A 22 16.33 -19.21 20.84
N VAL A 23 15.08 -19.67 20.72
CA VAL A 23 13.96 -18.84 20.26
C VAL A 23 13.71 -17.79 21.34
N VAL A 24 14.47 -16.71 21.30
CA VAL A 24 14.19 -15.49 22.05
C VAL A 24 13.10 -14.76 21.27
N CYS A 25 11.91 -14.64 21.88
CA CYS A 25 10.67 -14.09 21.31
C CYS A 25 10.89 -12.91 20.34
N SER A 26 10.76 -13.12 19.02
CA SER A 26 10.96 -12.06 18.03
C SER A 26 9.67 -11.27 17.68
N TRP A 27 8.67 -11.23 18.58
CA TRP A 27 7.42 -10.46 18.42
C TRP A 27 7.41 -9.17 19.25
N CYS A 28 8.58 -8.65 19.62
CA CYS A 28 8.71 -7.35 20.27
C CYS A 28 9.13 -6.32 19.21
N GLU A 29 8.33 -5.28 19.03
CA GLU A 29 8.75 -3.98 18.46
C GLU A 29 9.55 -4.05 17.14
N GLY A 30 9.15 -4.93 16.23
CA GLY A 30 9.83 -5.13 14.97
C GLY A 30 9.70 -3.94 14.02
N GLY A 31 10.84 -3.32 13.69
CA GLY A 31 10.95 -2.37 12.59
C GLY A 31 12.40 -2.15 12.19
N SER A 32 12.71 -2.19 10.89
CA SER A 32 14.01 -1.72 10.42
C SER A 32 13.99 -0.20 10.37
N CYS A 33 14.67 0.44 11.31
CA CYS A 33 14.85 1.88 11.36
C CYS A 33 16.25 2.25 10.86
N LYS A 34 16.36 3.29 10.04
CA LYS A 34 17.62 4.00 9.85
C LYS A 34 17.70 5.09 10.93
N GLU A 35 18.58 4.88 11.89
CA GLU A 35 18.90 5.87 12.90
C GLU A 35 20.03 6.78 12.42
N GLY A 36 20.10 7.96 13.02
CA GLY A 36 21.15 8.93 12.74
C GLY A 36 20.88 9.76 11.49
N GLY A 37 21.58 10.87 11.43
CA GLY A 37 21.34 11.94 10.48
C GLY A 37 22.02 13.20 10.99
N ILE A 38 22.38 14.12 10.08
CA ILE A 38 22.94 15.39 10.51
C ILE A 38 21.81 16.40 10.51
N VAL A 39 21.42 16.82 11.71
CA VAL A 39 20.39 17.84 11.94
C VAL A 39 21.00 19.07 12.61
N GLU A 40 20.35 20.20 12.42
CA GLU A 40 20.75 21.48 13.00
C GLU A 40 19.58 22.11 13.75
N LYS A 41 19.84 22.65 14.94
CA LYS A 41 18.86 23.41 15.69
C LYS A 41 18.72 24.82 15.12
N ALA A 42 17.49 25.26 14.95
CA ALA A 42 17.11 26.60 14.57
C ALA A 42 16.06 27.16 15.55
N ILE A 43 15.83 28.47 15.49
CA ILE A 43 14.87 29.16 16.35
C ILE A 43 13.86 29.89 15.45
N LEU A 44 12.59 29.54 15.55
CA LEU A 44 11.51 30.24 14.90
C LEU A 44 11.17 31.51 15.69
N LYS A 45 11.31 32.68 15.06
CA LYS A 45 10.79 33.94 15.56
C LYS A 45 9.39 34.16 14.99
N THR A 46 8.39 34.07 15.85
CA THR A 46 6.97 34.07 15.53
C THR A 46 6.35 35.43 15.83
N SER A 47 5.09 35.62 15.44
CA SER A 47 4.32 36.83 15.76
C SER A 47 4.20 37.09 17.28
N ILE A 48 4.31 36.02 18.06
CA ILE A 48 4.23 35.97 19.52
C ILE A 48 5.59 36.13 20.21
N SER A 49 6.72 36.16 19.49
CA SER A 49 8.04 36.22 20.12
C SER A 49 8.23 37.46 21.01
N GLU A 50 7.63 38.60 20.66
CA GLU A 50 7.74 39.82 21.48
C GLU A 50 7.02 39.70 22.83
N SER A 51 5.85 39.06 22.88
CA SER A 51 5.07 38.90 24.13
C SER A 51 5.77 37.97 25.12
N VAL A 52 6.62 37.06 24.64
CA VAL A 52 7.45 36.14 25.44
C VAL A 52 8.88 36.65 25.66
N GLY A 53 9.08 37.98 25.61
CA GLY A 53 10.37 38.61 25.91
C GLY A 53 11.42 38.40 24.82
N GLY A 54 11.00 38.34 23.56
CA GLY A 54 11.85 38.15 22.39
C GLY A 54 12.31 36.71 22.16
N ARG A 55 11.80 35.73 22.93
CA ARG A 55 12.16 34.31 22.78
C ARG A 55 11.49 33.70 21.55
N GLY A 56 12.17 32.73 20.94
CA GLY A 56 11.63 31.97 19.81
C GLY A 56 11.46 30.51 20.17
N PHE A 57 10.74 29.79 19.32
CA PHE A 57 10.53 28.36 19.49
C PHE A 57 11.67 27.57 18.83
N PRO A 58 12.36 26.69 19.58
CA PRO A 58 13.40 25.86 18.98
C PRO A 58 12.80 24.76 18.11
N TYR A 59 13.46 24.44 17.01
CA TYR A 59 13.13 23.30 16.17
C TYR A 59 14.39 22.75 15.50
N TRP A 60 14.31 21.52 15.03
CA TRP A 60 15.36 20.82 14.31
C TRP A 60 15.00 20.67 12.83
N ARG A 61 16.03 20.61 12.00
CA ARG A 61 15.90 20.39 10.55
C ARG A 61 17.11 19.60 10.04
N PRO A 62 17.00 18.89 8.91
CA PRO A 62 18.15 18.35 8.21
C PRO A 62 19.19 19.45 7.90
N GLN A 63 20.47 19.12 8.06
CA GLN A 63 21.56 20.04 7.75
C GLN A 63 21.48 20.48 6.28
N GLY A 64 21.57 21.80 6.06
CA GLY A 64 21.53 22.39 4.72
C GLY A 64 20.13 22.58 4.12
N GLN A 65 19.06 22.08 4.76
CA GLN A 65 17.68 22.45 4.41
C GLN A 65 17.45 23.96 4.57
N SER A 66 16.42 24.55 3.96
CA SER A 66 15.97 25.93 4.22
C SER A 66 15.42 26.10 5.65
N LEU A 67 15.42 27.33 6.18
CA LEU A 67 14.76 27.62 7.47
C LEU A 67 13.24 27.68 7.29
N LEU A 68 12.51 27.35 8.35
CA LEU A 68 11.06 27.52 8.38
C LEU A 68 10.73 29.01 8.22
N GLY A 69 9.98 29.33 7.16
CA GLY A 69 9.60 30.69 6.80
C GLY A 69 10.53 31.40 5.82
N ASP A 70 11.65 30.82 5.39
CA ASP A 70 12.52 31.43 4.36
C ASP A 70 12.00 31.18 2.93
N GLY A 71 11.12 30.19 2.76
CA GLY A 71 10.61 29.75 1.46
C GLY A 71 11.46 28.66 0.81
N ASP A 72 10.82 27.86 -0.04
CA ASP A 72 11.38 26.68 -0.68
C ASP A 72 10.48 26.21 -1.84
N ASP A 73 10.98 25.38 -2.75
CA ASP A 73 10.23 24.84 -3.89
C ASP A 73 9.74 23.40 -3.69
N ALA A 74 9.99 22.81 -2.51
CA ALA A 74 9.46 21.51 -2.11
C ALA A 74 7.93 21.41 -2.20
N ARG A 75 7.46 20.18 -2.47
CA ARG A 75 6.02 19.85 -2.59
C ARG A 75 5.40 19.31 -1.31
N ALA A 76 6.22 18.81 -0.39
CA ALA A 76 5.79 18.28 0.89
C ALA A 76 6.62 18.85 2.05
N ALA A 77 5.98 19.06 3.19
CA ALA A 77 6.63 19.43 4.43
C ALA A 77 6.05 18.64 5.60
N VAL A 78 6.90 18.30 6.57
CA VAL A 78 6.53 17.60 7.80
C VAL A 78 6.95 18.43 9.00
N ILE A 79 5.99 18.75 9.85
CA ILE A 79 6.24 19.18 11.23
C ILE A 79 6.10 17.92 12.09
N VAL A 80 7.16 17.52 12.78
CA VAL A 80 7.16 16.31 13.63
C VAL A 80 7.35 16.66 15.09
N PHE A 81 6.49 16.14 15.96
CA PHE A 81 6.61 16.21 17.41
C PHE A 81 7.18 14.92 17.98
N HIS A 82 8.17 15.07 18.86
CA HIS A 82 8.80 13.99 19.60
C HIS A 82 7.84 13.36 20.62
N GLY A 83 8.23 12.20 21.16
CA GLY A 83 7.56 11.57 22.30
C GLY A 83 7.95 12.21 23.64
N ALA A 84 7.71 11.49 24.71
CA ALA A 84 7.98 11.92 26.09
C ALA A 84 9.45 12.33 26.36
N LEU A 85 10.40 11.74 25.64
CA LEU A 85 11.84 11.96 25.85
C LEU A 85 12.37 13.30 25.32
N ARG A 86 11.51 14.16 24.76
CA ARG A 86 11.88 15.51 24.26
C ARG A 86 13.08 15.50 23.30
N ASN A 87 13.19 14.45 22.48
CA ASN A 87 14.25 14.20 21.50
C ASN A 87 13.84 14.63 20.07
N GLY A 88 13.58 15.92 19.88
CA GLY A 88 13.13 16.47 18.58
C GLY A 88 14.14 16.30 17.44
N ASP A 89 15.43 16.22 17.77
CA ASP A 89 16.51 15.91 16.84
C ASP A 89 16.39 14.48 16.28
N GLU A 90 16.21 13.49 17.14
CA GLU A 90 16.02 12.09 16.73
C GLU A 90 14.78 11.94 15.85
N TYR A 91 13.65 12.53 16.24
CA TYR A 91 12.43 12.49 15.45
C TYR A 91 12.56 13.18 14.09
N THR A 92 13.38 14.23 14.00
CA THR A 92 13.76 14.83 12.72
C THR A 92 14.52 13.83 11.86
N THR A 93 15.47 13.08 12.44
CA THR A 93 16.20 12.03 11.72
C THR A 93 15.28 10.88 11.27
N TYR A 94 14.31 10.49 12.10
CA TYR A 94 13.36 9.44 11.76
C TYR A 94 12.58 9.79 10.50
N VAL A 95 12.02 11.00 10.44
CA VAL A 95 11.26 11.46 9.28
C VAL A 95 12.17 11.66 8.07
N MET A 96 13.29 12.36 8.19
CA MET A 96 14.13 12.68 7.01
C MET A 96 14.70 11.44 6.31
N ASN A 97 14.92 10.35 7.06
CA ASN A 97 15.46 9.10 6.53
C ASN A 97 14.42 8.31 5.69
N GLY A 98 13.12 8.56 5.89
CA GLY A 98 12.05 8.02 5.06
C GLY A 98 11.53 9.02 4.02
N ALA A 99 11.34 10.28 4.42
CA ALA A 99 10.72 11.35 3.66
C ALA A 99 11.75 12.22 2.90
N THR A 100 12.57 11.58 2.07
CA THR A 100 13.74 12.22 1.42
C THR A 100 13.41 13.40 0.49
N ASN A 101 12.16 13.53 0.04
CA ASN A 101 11.68 14.60 -0.84
C ASN A 101 10.77 15.62 -0.13
N ALA A 102 10.78 15.66 1.21
CA ALA A 102 10.00 16.60 2.01
C ALA A 102 10.89 17.48 2.88
N LEU A 103 10.45 18.71 3.13
CA LEU A 103 11.04 19.51 4.21
C LEU A 103 10.66 18.90 5.55
N VAL A 104 11.60 18.83 6.49
CA VAL A 104 11.34 18.29 7.84
C VAL A 104 11.66 19.33 8.90
N PHE A 105 10.72 19.55 9.81
CA PHE A 105 10.82 20.46 10.93
C PHE A 105 10.43 19.73 12.22
N GLY A 106 11.41 19.25 12.98
CA GLY A 106 11.16 18.64 14.28
C GLY A 106 10.94 19.70 15.34
N ALA A 107 9.71 19.82 15.83
CA ALA A 107 9.43 20.71 16.95
C ALA A 107 10.22 20.26 18.18
N GLN A 108 10.82 21.21 18.90
CA GLN A 108 11.55 20.94 20.12
C GLN A 108 10.86 21.65 21.28
N VAL A 109 10.33 20.86 22.20
CA VAL A 109 9.91 21.38 23.51
C VAL A 109 11.02 21.08 24.51
N TYR A 110 11.28 22.04 25.38
CA TYR A 110 12.18 21.86 26.52
C TYR A 110 11.42 22.06 27.82
N GLU A 111 11.83 21.35 28.86
CA GLU A 111 11.59 21.69 30.25
C GLU A 111 12.79 22.43 30.85
N PHE A 112 12.56 23.04 32.01
CA PHE A 112 13.66 23.64 32.76
C PHE A 112 14.68 22.56 33.15
N SER A 113 15.95 22.80 32.83
CA SER A 113 17.12 21.92 33.04
C SER A 113 17.40 20.87 31.96
N ASP A 114 16.58 20.77 30.92
CA ASP A 114 16.92 19.96 29.76
C ASP A 114 18.25 20.40 29.14
N GLU A 115 19.07 19.44 28.74
CA GLU A 115 20.33 19.72 28.06
C GLU A 115 20.08 20.41 26.71
N GLY A 116 20.85 21.46 26.43
CA GLY A 116 20.76 22.20 25.17
C GLY A 116 19.77 23.36 25.17
N LEU A 117 18.94 23.56 26.20
CA LEU A 117 18.09 24.74 26.35
C LEU A 117 18.91 26.02 26.53
N ASP A 118 18.72 27.01 25.66
CA ASP A 118 19.15 28.39 25.87
C ASP A 118 17.98 29.23 26.39
N ALA A 119 17.76 29.24 27.71
CA ALA A 119 16.68 29.97 28.37
C ALA A 119 16.70 31.51 28.15
N SER A 120 17.79 32.05 27.59
CA SER A 120 17.85 33.47 27.21
C SER A 120 17.20 33.75 25.85
N ARG A 121 17.04 32.74 24.99
CA ARG A 121 16.58 32.89 23.60
C ARG A 121 15.43 31.98 23.21
N GLU A 122 15.23 30.88 23.91
CA GLU A 122 14.31 29.80 23.57
C GLU A 122 13.13 29.76 24.56
N LEU A 123 11.99 29.25 24.08
CA LEU A 123 10.82 28.92 24.90
C LEU A 123 11.01 27.55 25.58
N TRP A 124 10.40 27.38 26.76
CA TRP A 124 10.36 26.13 27.50
C TRP A 124 9.07 26.04 28.34
N TRP A 125 8.72 24.83 28.74
CA TRP A 125 7.55 24.50 29.55
C TRP A 125 7.96 24.25 31.00
N ALA A 126 6.99 24.35 31.91
CA ALA A 126 7.26 24.06 33.31
C ALA A 126 7.56 22.57 33.46
N SER A 127 8.57 22.22 34.25
CA SER A 127 8.78 20.83 34.64
C SER A 127 7.67 20.42 35.60
N ASN A 128 6.87 19.48 35.17
CA ASN A 128 5.95 18.68 35.97
C ASN A 128 6.47 17.24 35.92
N ASP A 129 6.21 16.46 36.97
CA ASP A 129 6.52 15.01 36.98
C ASP A 129 5.67 14.21 35.96
N ASP A 130 5.07 14.90 34.97
CA ASP A 130 4.17 14.39 33.94
C ASP A 130 4.88 14.59 32.60
N ASP A 131 5.71 13.62 32.24
CA ASP A 131 6.54 13.59 31.04
C ASP A 131 5.87 12.83 29.88
N GLY A 132 4.65 12.34 30.08
CA GLY A 132 3.92 11.47 29.17
C GLY A 132 4.33 9.99 29.23
N LEU A 133 5.07 9.55 30.27
CA LEU A 133 5.45 8.15 30.50
C LEU A 133 4.61 7.43 31.59
N ASP A 134 3.99 8.17 32.52
CA ASP A 134 3.29 7.64 33.71
C ASP A 134 1.80 8.11 33.77
N ASP A 135 1.16 8.11 34.95
CA ASP A 135 -0.24 8.55 35.10
C ASP A 135 -0.37 10.07 34.82
N ASP A 136 -0.76 10.41 33.59
CA ASP A 136 -0.87 11.80 33.13
C ASP A 136 -1.96 12.56 33.91
N SER A 137 -1.59 13.69 34.54
CA SER A 137 -2.51 14.48 35.39
C SER A 137 -2.47 15.99 35.17
N GLY A 138 -1.69 16.47 34.18
CA GLY A 138 -1.39 17.88 34.00
C GLY A 138 -2.20 18.61 32.91
N VAL A 139 -3.07 19.53 33.31
CA VAL A 139 -3.72 20.53 32.40
C VAL A 139 -2.70 21.53 31.79
N GLY A 140 -1.44 21.48 32.20
CA GLY A 140 -0.39 22.44 31.85
C GLY A 140 0.81 21.89 31.11
N ASP A 141 0.86 20.58 30.80
CA ASP A 141 2.01 20.03 30.09
C ASP A 141 1.97 20.32 28.58
N TRP A 142 3.15 20.33 27.96
CA TRP A 142 3.28 20.62 26.54
C TRP A 142 2.44 19.70 25.66
N HIS A 143 2.34 18.40 26.00
CA HIS A 143 1.59 17.43 25.18
C HIS A 143 0.06 17.53 25.35
N TRP A 144 -0.39 18.31 26.33
CA TRP A 144 -1.78 18.65 26.58
C TRP A 144 -2.16 20.01 25.96
N CYS A 145 -1.43 20.51 24.95
CA CYS A 145 -1.56 21.91 24.50
C CYS A 145 -1.36 22.92 25.68
N GLY A 146 -0.61 22.55 26.71
CA GLY A 146 -0.42 23.36 27.89
C GLY A 146 0.42 24.60 27.63
N ASP A 147 0.38 25.51 28.60
CA ASP A 147 1.04 26.79 28.54
C ASP A 147 2.51 26.69 28.97
N SER A 148 3.38 27.40 28.25
CA SER A 148 4.79 27.57 28.61
C SER A 148 4.93 28.10 30.04
N THR A 149 6.11 27.95 30.64
CA THR A 149 6.38 28.39 32.02
C THR A 149 5.87 29.81 32.34
N SER A 150 5.25 29.96 33.52
CA SER A 150 4.78 31.24 34.06
C SER A 150 5.90 32.23 34.40
N THR A 151 7.16 31.82 34.28
CA THR A 151 8.33 32.71 34.46
C THR A 151 8.59 33.61 33.25
N LEU A 152 7.94 33.35 32.11
CA LEU A 152 7.98 34.20 30.93
C LEU A 152 7.07 35.43 31.09
N ALA A 153 7.32 36.47 30.29
CA ALA A 153 6.52 37.70 30.32
C ALA A 153 5.06 37.49 29.92
N ALA A 154 4.81 36.49 29.07
CA ALA A 154 3.50 35.92 28.76
C ALA A 154 3.67 34.42 28.62
N GLN A 155 2.61 33.66 28.92
CA GLN A 155 2.57 32.23 28.65
C GLN A 155 1.98 32.00 27.25
N ILE A 156 2.45 30.95 26.59
CA ILE A 156 2.03 30.55 25.25
C ILE A 156 1.70 29.06 25.25
N SER A 157 0.58 28.68 24.65
CA SER A 157 0.25 27.26 24.47
C SER A 157 1.15 26.63 23.41
N THR A 158 1.52 25.36 23.59
CA THR A 158 2.24 24.58 22.56
C THR A 158 1.45 24.55 21.24
N CYS A 159 0.12 24.61 21.31
CA CYS A 159 -0.74 24.59 20.13
C CYS A 159 -0.79 25.94 19.40
N GLU A 160 -0.44 27.05 20.06
CA GLU A 160 -0.21 28.34 19.38
C GLU A 160 1.11 28.35 18.62
N ILE A 161 2.13 27.65 19.12
CA ILE A 161 3.38 27.44 18.37
C ILE A 161 3.11 26.66 17.09
N LEU A 162 2.33 25.59 17.19
CA LEU A 162 1.92 24.79 16.04
C LEU A 162 1.15 25.60 15.00
N ASP A 163 0.26 26.51 15.43
CA ASP A 163 -0.41 27.45 14.52
C ASP A 163 0.59 28.32 13.75
N GLU A 164 1.63 28.86 14.42
CA GLU A 164 2.66 29.66 13.76
C GLU A 164 3.50 28.83 12.78
N MET A 165 3.87 27.60 13.14
CA MET A 165 4.65 26.72 12.26
C MET A 165 3.85 26.33 11.00
N VAL A 166 2.60 25.93 11.16
CA VAL A 166 1.75 25.57 10.01
C VAL A 166 1.43 26.81 9.17
N SER A 167 1.09 27.94 9.79
CA SER A 167 0.84 29.21 9.09
C SER A 167 2.03 29.63 8.23
N ALA A 168 3.26 29.47 8.73
CA ALA A 168 4.47 29.75 7.96
C ALA A 168 4.58 28.89 6.68
N LEU A 169 4.23 27.60 6.74
CA LEU A 169 4.23 26.69 5.59
C LEU A 169 3.09 26.96 4.60
N LEU A 170 1.94 27.45 5.08
CA LEU A 170 0.78 27.71 4.22
C LEU A 170 0.91 29.00 3.38
N ASP A 171 1.92 29.83 3.64
CA ASP A 171 2.24 31.04 2.87
C ASP A 171 2.72 30.70 1.44
N ARG A 172 1.81 30.81 0.47
CA ARG A 172 2.07 30.54 -0.95
C ARG A 172 3.11 31.47 -1.58
N ALA A 173 3.41 32.63 -0.98
CA ALA A 173 4.46 33.49 -1.49
C ALA A 173 5.85 32.91 -1.20
N ARG A 174 5.99 32.14 -0.11
CA ARG A 174 7.23 31.49 0.30
C ARG A 174 7.33 30.05 -0.20
N TYR A 175 6.19 29.35 -0.23
CA TYR A 175 6.11 27.95 -0.62
C TYR A 175 5.12 27.76 -1.79
N PRO A 176 5.47 28.16 -3.02
CA PRO A 176 4.53 28.20 -4.14
C PRO A 176 4.08 26.82 -4.63
N ASN A 177 4.92 25.79 -4.46
CA ASN A 177 4.66 24.42 -4.94
C ASN A 177 4.22 23.46 -3.82
N LEU A 178 4.04 23.94 -2.59
CA LEU A 178 3.73 23.07 -1.45
C LEU A 178 2.29 22.56 -1.54
N GLU A 179 2.18 21.25 -1.74
CA GLU A 179 0.93 20.51 -1.94
C GLU A 179 0.45 19.86 -0.63
N VAL A 180 1.38 19.44 0.24
CA VAL A 180 1.06 18.73 1.49
C VAL A 180 1.89 19.26 2.66
N VAL A 181 1.22 19.53 3.78
CA VAL A 181 1.81 19.80 5.09
C VAL A 181 1.33 18.73 6.06
N VAL A 182 2.23 17.89 6.54
CA VAL A 182 1.94 16.88 7.55
C VAL A 182 2.34 17.41 8.91
N VAL A 183 1.42 17.41 9.87
CA VAL A 183 1.72 17.61 11.29
C VAL A 183 1.63 16.23 11.95
N ALA A 184 2.77 15.66 12.32
CA ALA A 184 2.87 14.30 12.82
C ALA A 184 3.44 14.26 14.23
N GLY A 185 3.07 13.23 15.00
CA GLY A 185 3.71 12.96 16.28
C GLY A 185 3.47 11.51 16.70
N HIS A 186 4.42 10.97 17.48
CA HIS A 186 4.35 9.62 18.06
C HIS A 186 4.41 9.68 19.58
N SER A 187 3.68 8.80 20.27
CA SER A 187 3.60 8.77 21.74
C SER A 187 3.01 10.08 22.29
N ALA A 188 3.66 10.77 23.23
CA ALA A 188 3.30 12.13 23.66
C ALA A 188 3.13 13.13 22.49
N GLY A 189 3.93 12.95 21.43
CA GLY A 189 3.77 13.70 20.17
C GLY A 189 2.44 13.41 19.47
N GLY A 190 1.95 12.16 19.52
CA GLY A 190 0.65 11.80 18.95
C GLY A 190 -0.50 12.41 19.75
N GLN A 191 -0.36 12.41 21.07
CA GLN A 191 -1.25 13.05 22.03
C GLN A 191 -1.47 14.53 21.71
N ILE A 192 -0.38 15.30 21.55
CA ILE A 192 -0.50 16.72 21.18
C ILE A 192 -1.05 16.93 19.78
N VAL A 193 -0.66 16.12 18.79
CA VAL A 193 -1.17 16.29 17.42
C VAL A 193 -2.67 16.04 17.36
N GLN A 194 -3.19 15.07 18.11
CA GLN A 194 -4.63 14.83 18.19
C GLN A 194 -5.37 16.03 18.79
N ARG A 195 -4.84 16.58 19.89
CA ARG A 195 -5.41 17.75 20.56
C ARG A 195 -5.30 19.01 19.73
N TYR A 196 -4.18 19.20 19.03
CA TYR A 196 -3.98 20.31 18.11
C TYR A 196 -4.96 20.23 16.95
N ALA A 197 -5.16 19.05 16.34
CA ALA A 197 -6.17 18.87 15.31
C ALA A 197 -7.58 19.22 15.83
N LEU A 198 -7.92 18.82 17.07
CA LEU A 198 -9.21 19.11 17.70
C LEU A 198 -9.42 20.61 17.98
N TRP A 199 -8.39 21.28 18.50
CA TRP A 199 -8.50 22.64 19.04
C TRP A 199 -7.97 23.75 18.11
N SER A 200 -7.25 23.41 17.03
CA SER A 200 -6.53 24.39 16.23
C SER A 200 -7.42 25.55 15.79
N LYS A 201 -6.92 26.77 15.99
CA LYS A 201 -7.60 28.02 15.62
C LYS A 201 -7.55 28.32 14.12
N MET A 202 -6.73 27.60 13.35
CA MET A 202 -6.68 27.72 11.88
C MET A 202 -7.85 27.00 11.23
N ASP A 203 -8.48 27.58 10.22
CA ASP A 203 -9.51 26.90 9.45
C ASP A 203 -8.96 25.66 8.71
N PRO A 204 -9.78 24.62 8.45
CA PRO A 204 -9.34 23.45 7.71
C PRO A 204 -8.79 23.82 6.32
N ASP A 205 -7.53 23.48 6.05
CA ASP A 205 -6.87 23.62 4.74
C ASP A 205 -6.66 22.22 4.14
N PRO A 206 -7.03 21.97 2.87
CA PRO A 206 -6.88 20.65 2.25
C PRO A 206 -5.43 20.17 2.16
N ARG A 207 -4.43 21.06 2.22
CA ARG A 207 -3.02 20.68 2.22
C ARG A 207 -2.56 20.11 3.56
N VAL A 208 -3.25 20.43 4.66
CA VAL A 208 -2.84 20.04 6.01
C VAL A 208 -3.41 18.66 6.36
N ARG A 209 -2.52 17.76 6.79
CA ARG A 209 -2.84 16.41 7.26
C ARG A 209 -2.26 16.24 8.67
N TYR A 210 -3.03 15.67 9.58
CA TYR A 210 -2.60 15.40 10.95
C TYR A 210 -2.34 13.90 11.09
N VAL A 211 -1.17 13.50 11.59
CA VAL A 211 -0.83 12.09 11.84
C VAL A 211 -0.66 11.89 13.34
N VAL A 212 -1.63 11.19 13.93
CA VAL A 212 -1.68 10.84 15.34
C VAL A 212 -1.15 9.42 15.48
N ALA A 213 0.12 9.25 15.84
CA ALA A 213 0.74 7.94 15.96
C ALA A 213 0.84 7.48 17.41
N ASN A 214 0.31 6.28 17.70
CA ASN A 214 0.44 5.58 18.98
C ASN A 214 0.30 6.48 20.22
N PRO A 215 -0.73 7.34 20.33
CA PRO A 215 -0.90 8.19 21.49
C PRO A 215 -1.27 7.34 22.70
N SER A 216 -0.76 7.72 23.88
CA SER A 216 -1.16 7.09 25.13
C SER A 216 -2.65 7.34 25.41
N SER A 217 -3.15 8.55 25.15
CA SER A 217 -4.55 8.93 25.32
C SER A 217 -5.03 9.89 24.23
N VAL A 218 -6.35 9.97 24.02
CA VAL A 218 -6.97 10.92 23.08
C VAL A 218 -8.15 11.65 23.75
N THR A 219 -8.46 12.85 23.27
CA THR A 219 -9.58 13.65 23.78
C THR A 219 -10.87 13.32 23.05
N TYR A 220 -11.84 12.75 23.76
CA TYR A 220 -13.18 12.48 23.25
C TYR A 220 -14.05 13.73 23.29
N THR A 221 -14.89 13.93 22.27
CA THR A 221 -15.81 15.08 22.17
C THR A 221 -17.15 14.86 22.86
N SER A 222 -17.31 13.73 23.57
CA SER A 222 -18.49 13.41 24.37
C SER A 222 -18.10 12.48 25.54
N PRO A 223 -19.00 12.28 26.53
CA PRO A 223 -18.77 11.34 27.64
C PRO A 223 -18.79 9.86 27.23
N LEU A 224 -18.97 9.55 25.95
CA LEU A 224 -19.01 8.17 25.47
C LEU A 224 -17.60 7.58 25.41
N ARG A 225 -17.45 6.35 25.90
CA ARG A 225 -16.20 5.58 25.89
C ARG A 225 -16.45 4.15 25.38
N PRO A 226 -15.47 3.52 24.72
CA PRO A 226 -15.63 2.16 24.22
C PRO A 226 -15.83 1.17 25.36
N ARG A 227 -16.75 0.20 25.21
CA ARG A 227 -16.82 -0.93 26.13
C ARG A 227 -15.63 -1.87 25.92
N PRO A 228 -14.76 -2.08 26.93
CA PRO A 228 -13.72 -3.09 26.82
C PRO A 228 -14.35 -4.48 26.72
N SER A 229 -13.99 -5.25 25.69
CA SER A 229 -14.44 -6.65 25.55
C SER A 229 -13.50 -7.65 26.20
N THR A 230 -12.28 -7.24 26.53
CA THR A 230 -11.21 -8.08 27.08
C THR A 230 -10.36 -7.27 28.05
N SER A 231 -9.75 -7.94 29.03
CA SER A 231 -8.78 -7.31 29.94
C SER A 231 -7.40 -7.16 29.30
N CYS A 232 -7.02 -8.04 28.39
CA CYS A 232 -5.76 -7.96 27.66
C CYS A 232 -5.98 -7.43 26.24
N CYS A 233 -4.95 -6.75 25.72
CA CYS A 233 -4.88 -6.43 24.31
C CYS A 233 -4.48 -7.64 23.49
N ASP A 234 -5.23 -7.88 22.42
CA ASP A 234 -4.96 -8.89 21.41
C ASP A 234 -5.09 -8.22 20.05
N ASN A 235 -3.99 -8.12 19.31
CA ASN A 235 -3.96 -7.36 18.07
C ASN A 235 -4.92 -7.93 17.01
N ALA A 236 -5.04 -9.25 16.93
CA ALA A 236 -5.92 -9.93 15.98
C ALA A 236 -7.38 -9.61 16.24
N SER A 237 -7.80 -9.60 17.51
CA SER A 237 -9.15 -9.23 17.92
C SER A 237 -9.42 -7.74 17.70
N ILE A 238 -8.45 -6.86 17.96
CA ILE A 238 -8.60 -5.42 17.74
C ILE A 238 -8.68 -5.08 16.24
N ALA A 239 -7.80 -5.66 15.43
CA ALA A 239 -7.70 -5.39 13.99
C ALA A 239 -8.88 -5.98 13.20
N SER A 240 -9.40 -7.15 13.61
CA SER A 240 -10.56 -7.78 12.96
C SER A 240 -11.91 -7.23 13.42
N ARG A 241 -11.92 -6.29 14.38
CA ARG A 241 -13.15 -5.76 14.96
C ARG A 241 -13.92 -4.90 13.96
N THR A 242 -15.15 -5.31 13.66
CA THR A 242 -16.02 -4.61 12.70
C THR A 242 -16.95 -3.58 13.34
N SER A 243 -17.11 -3.59 14.67
CA SER A 243 -17.97 -2.65 15.38
C SER A 243 -17.49 -2.35 16.80
N TRP A 244 -17.72 -1.12 17.24
CA TRP A 244 -17.39 -0.60 18.56
C TRP A 244 -18.63 -0.07 19.27
N ASP A 245 -18.89 -0.59 20.47
CA ASP A 245 -19.97 -0.13 21.34
C ASP A 245 -19.44 0.95 22.28
N PHE A 246 -20.22 2.02 22.43
CA PHE A 246 -19.85 3.13 23.31
C PHE A 246 -20.96 3.44 24.30
N GLU A 247 -20.57 3.75 25.52
CA GLU A 247 -21.48 4.17 26.58
C GLU A 247 -20.85 5.23 27.45
N VAL A 248 -21.68 5.89 28.27
CA VAL A 248 -21.20 6.75 29.35
C VAL A 248 -20.46 5.87 30.35
N PHE A 249 -19.17 6.12 30.54
CA PHE A 249 -18.34 5.38 31.49
C PHE A 249 -18.83 5.66 32.92
N ARG A 250 -18.99 4.60 33.73
CA ARG A 250 -19.69 4.68 35.04
C ARG A 250 -18.79 4.43 36.24
N GLU A 251 -17.49 4.27 36.04
CA GLU A 251 -16.56 4.17 37.16
C GLU A 251 -16.33 5.56 37.80
N ASN A 252 -15.94 5.55 39.08
CA ASN A 252 -15.80 6.76 39.87
C ASN A 252 -14.43 7.42 39.66
N CYS A 253 -14.19 7.94 38.47
CA CYS A 253 -13.03 8.75 38.13
C CYS A 253 -13.37 9.90 37.18
N SER A 254 -12.41 10.80 36.95
CA SER A 254 -12.60 12.05 36.22
C SER A 254 -12.38 11.86 34.71
N TYR A 255 -12.80 10.73 34.15
CA TYR A 255 -12.49 10.29 32.77
C TYR A 255 -12.89 11.25 31.64
N ASP A 256 -13.76 12.22 31.92
CA ASP A 256 -14.24 13.20 30.95
C ASP A 256 -13.63 14.59 31.13
N VAL A 257 -12.71 14.81 32.06
CA VAL A 257 -12.04 16.12 32.22
C VAL A 257 -11.10 16.44 31.06
N TYR A 258 -10.68 17.71 30.95
CA TYR A 258 -9.76 18.16 29.92
C TYR A 258 -8.61 17.19 29.72
N GLY A 259 -8.40 16.88 28.45
CA GLY A 259 -7.39 15.95 28.02
C GLY A 259 -7.96 14.58 27.62
N TYR A 260 -8.88 14.05 28.40
CA TYR A 260 -9.57 12.80 28.09
C TYR A 260 -10.97 13.06 27.51
N GLY A 261 -11.60 14.16 27.94
CA GLY A 261 -12.89 14.65 27.49
C GLY A 261 -13.01 16.16 27.53
N LEU A 262 -14.25 16.65 27.67
CA LEU A 262 -14.60 18.09 27.58
C LEU A 262 -15.12 18.70 28.90
N ALA A 263 -15.18 17.93 29.98
CA ALA A 263 -15.64 18.39 31.28
C ALA A 263 -14.58 19.25 31.99
N GLY A 264 -15.04 20.10 32.89
CA GLY A 264 -14.18 20.99 33.66
C GLY A 264 -13.78 22.26 32.90
N GLU A 265 -12.72 22.91 33.38
CA GLU A 265 -12.15 24.10 32.76
C GLU A 265 -11.19 23.67 31.64
N LEU A 266 -11.39 24.23 30.44
CA LEU A 266 -10.50 24.01 29.30
C LEU A 266 -9.39 25.07 29.31
N PRO A 267 -8.17 24.75 28.85
CA PRO A 267 -7.14 25.77 28.63
C PRO A 267 -7.63 26.89 27.72
N ALA A 268 -7.09 28.09 27.89
CA ALA A 268 -7.52 29.28 27.15
C ALA A 268 -7.42 29.13 25.61
N TYR A 269 -6.54 28.26 25.13
CA TYR A 269 -6.44 27.93 23.71
C TYR A 269 -7.65 27.15 23.16
N CYS A 270 -8.25 26.30 24.00
CA CYS A 270 -9.23 25.29 23.62
C CYS A 270 -10.64 25.89 23.58
N ASP A 271 -11.33 25.77 22.45
CA ASP A 271 -12.70 26.24 22.26
C ASP A 271 -13.57 25.15 21.60
N THR A 272 -14.65 24.75 22.28
CA THR A 272 -15.62 23.75 21.78
C THR A 272 -16.26 24.13 20.45
N SER A 273 -16.26 25.41 20.04
CA SER A 273 -16.70 25.82 18.70
C SER A 273 -15.86 25.18 17.57
N ARG A 274 -14.64 24.72 17.86
CA ARG A 274 -13.70 24.11 16.90
C ARG A 274 -13.99 22.64 16.61
N ILE A 275 -14.86 21.98 17.38
CA ILE A 275 -15.20 20.55 17.19
C ILE A 275 -15.73 20.27 15.77
N ALA A 276 -16.53 21.18 15.20
CA ALA A 276 -17.01 21.03 13.82
C ALA A 276 -15.87 21.17 12.78
N SER A 277 -14.83 21.96 13.08
CA SER A 277 -13.66 22.06 12.22
C SER A 277 -12.83 20.78 12.27
N TYR A 278 -12.75 20.12 13.44
CA TYR A 278 -12.05 18.85 13.58
C TYR A 278 -12.55 17.80 12.59
N ALA A 279 -13.87 17.61 12.50
CA ALA A 279 -14.53 16.69 11.57
C ALA A 279 -14.14 16.91 10.09
N ALA A 280 -13.88 18.17 9.70
CA ALA A 280 -13.50 18.53 8.34
C ALA A 280 -11.99 18.36 8.06
N ARG A 281 -11.15 18.26 9.09
CA ARG A 281 -9.70 18.10 8.93
C ARG A 281 -9.34 16.68 8.50
N ARG A 282 -8.24 16.57 7.74
CA ARG A 282 -7.66 15.28 7.36
C ARG A 282 -6.83 14.73 8.51
N VAL A 283 -7.36 13.76 9.25
CA VAL A 283 -6.68 13.17 10.43
C VAL A 283 -6.43 11.68 10.19
N VAL A 284 -5.17 11.30 10.20
CA VAL A 284 -4.71 9.92 10.10
C VAL A 284 -4.35 9.43 11.50
N TYR A 285 -5.04 8.39 11.96
CA TYR A 285 -4.69 7.67 13.18
C TYR A 285 -3.78 6.52 12.80
N LEU A 286 -2.48 6.65 13.09
CA LEU A 286 -1.45 5.69 12.73
C LEU A 286 -1.18 4.75 13.93
N SER A 287 -1.60 3.50 13.84
CA SER A 287 -1.58 2.54 14.95
C SER A 287 -0.57 1.41 14.71
N GLY A 288 0.42 1.21 15.56
CA GLY A 288 1.24 0.01 15.50
C GLY A 288 0.42 -1.24 15.83
N GLU A 289 0.46 -2.29 15.00
CA GLU A 289 -0.25 -3.56 15.25
C GLU A 289 0.34 -4.36 16.43
N SER A 290 1.55 -4.02 16.87
CA SER A 290 2.22 -4.64 18.02
C SER A 290 2.26 -3.72 19.24
N ASP A 291 1.64 -2.53 19.19
CA ASP A 291 1.51 -1.63 20.36
C ASP A 291 0.34 -2.04 21.25
N VAL A 292 0.46 -3.27 21.76
CA VAL A 292 -0.51 -3.96 22.60
C VAL A 292 -0.04 -4.08 24.05
N CYS A 293 1.13 -3.52 24.37
CA CYS A 293 1.70 -3.64 25.69
C CYS A 293 0.94 -2.80 26.72
N ASP A 294 0.69 -3.41 27.88
CA ASP A 294 0.23 -2.79 29.11
C ASP A 294 0.98 -3.44 30.29
N ARG A 295 2.02 -2.76 30.79
CA ARG A 295 2.89 -3.29 31.86
C ARG A 295 2.16 -3.43 33.20
N ALA A 296 1.09 -2.68 33.44
CA ALA A 296 0.32 -2.78 34.68
C ALA A 296 -0.52 -4.07 34.73
N ARG A 297 -0.69 -4.76 33.59
CA ARG A 297 -1.38 -6.05 33.48
C ARG A 297 -0.39 -7.18 33.16
N ALA A 298 0.40 -7.55 34.17
CA ALA A 298 1.42 -8.59 34.08
C ALA A 298 0.90 -10.00 33.71
N ASP A 299 -0.41 -10.21 33.69
CA ASP A 299 -1.08 -11.43 33.22
C ASP A 299 -1.37 -11.44 31.71
N CYS A 300 -1.23 -10.28 31.04
CA CYS A 300 -1.26 -10.14 29.59
C CYS A 300 0.12 -10.39 28.98
N GLU A 301 0.20 -10.69 27.67
CA GLU A 301 1.41 -11.13 26.96
C GLU A 301 2.65 -10.26 27.29
N LEU A 302 3.83 -10.88 27.37
CA LEU A 302 5.05 -10.30 27.97
C LEU A 302 5.46 -8.97 27.31
N CYS A 303 5.08 -7.87 27.95
CA CYS A 303 5.61 -6.53 27.69
C CYS A 303 7.14 -6.48 27.85
N THR A 304 7.80 -5.77 26.94
CA THR A 304 9.20 -5.37 27.08
C THR A 304 9.33 -4.21 28.07
N PRO A 305 10.48 -4.07 28.77
CA PRO A 305 10.72 -2.94 29.67
C PRO A 305 10.86 -1.57 28.96
N GLU A 306 10.99 -1.54 27.63
CA GLU A 306 11.38 -0.36 26.84
C GLU A 306 10.19 0.31 26.08
N ASP A 307 8.94 -0.08 26.35
CA ASP A 307 7.71 0.37 25.64
C ASP A 307 7.30 1.85 25.87
N GLY A 308 8.23 2.70 26.32
CA GLY A 308 8.05 4.15 26.34
C GLY A 308 6.91 4.69 27.20
N GLY A 309 6.48 3.95 28.24
CA GLY A 309 5.53 4.42 29.26
C GLY A 309 4.08 4.53 28.79
N LEU A 310 3.13 3.92 29.49
CA LEU A 310 1.71 3.94 29.15
C LEU A 310 0.93 4.60 30.29
N ASP A 311 0.01 5.50 29.94
CA ASP A 311 -0.90 6.12 30.89
C ASP A 311 -1.87 5.07 31.42
N THR A 312 -1.72 4.76 32.72
CA THR A 312 -2.49 3.75 33.45
C THR A 312 -3.55 4.36 34.38
N SER A 313 -3.83 5.65 34.23
CA SER A 313 -4.89 6.32 34.97
C SER A 313 -6.27 5.69 34.66
N CYS A 314 -7.23 5.90 35.56
CA CYS A 314 -8.61 5.45 35.31
C CYS A 314 -9.21 6.11 34.07
N GLU A 315 -8.87 7.39 33.89
CA GLU A 315 -9.25 8.24 32.77
C GLU A 315 -8.79 7.64 31.43
N ALA A 316 -7.56 7.14 31.39
CA ALA A 316 -7.00 6.47 30.22
C ALA A 316 -7.58 5.06 30.01
N TYR A 317 -7.73 4.29 31.10
CA TYR A 317 -8.35 2.96 31.02
C TYR A 317 -9.81 3.00 30.59
N ALA A 318 -10.52 4.10 30.81
CA ALA A 318 -11.86 4.31 30.25
C ALA A 318 -11.84 4.22 28.71
N GLN A 319 -10.72 4.52 28.06
CA GLN A 319 -10.55 4.42 26.60
C GLN A 319 -10.06 3.04 26.15
N GLY A 320 -9.56 2.21 27.06
CA GLY A 320 -9.13 0.83 26.80
C GLY A 320 -7.75 0.47 27.35
N PRO A 321 -7.36 -0.81 27.24
CA PRO A 321 -6.18 -1.35 27.92
C PRO A 321 -4.82 -1.01 27.29
N CYS A 322 -4.73 -0.71 25.99
CA CYS A 322 -3.46 -0.34 25.32
C CYS A 322 -3.68 0.69 24.21
N ARG A 323 -2.59 1.26 23.68
CA ARG A 323 -2.63 2.32 22.65
C ARG A 323 -3.33 1.86 21.37
N MET A 324 -3.07 0.64 20.88
CA MET A 324 -3.76 0.09 19.71
C MET A 324 -5.29 0.03 19.91
N PHE A 325 -5.75 -0.44 21.07
CA PHE A 325 -7.18 -0.47 21.37
C PHE A 325 -7.77 0.94 21.42
N ARG A 326 -7.10 1.85 22.16
CA ARG A 326 -7.56 3.23 22.36
C ARG A 326 -7.72 3.95 21.02
N LEU A 327 -6.75 3.82 20.13
CA LEU A 327 -6.73 4.49 18.84
C LEU A 327 -7.74 3.88 17.84
N HIS A 328 -7.87 2.55 17.78
CA HIS A 328 -8.87 1.89 16.94
C HIS A 328 -10.31 2.23 17.40
N ALA A 329 -10.54 2.24 18.72
CA ALA A 329 -11.81 2.67 19.29
C ALA A 329 -12.12 4.12 18.93
N PHE A 330 -11.14 5.02 19.12
CA PHE A 330 -11.34 6.43 18.82
C PHE A 330 -11.59 6.71 17.34
N ALA A 331 -10.92 6.00 16.44
CA ALA A 331 -11.20 6.07 15.01
C ALA A 331 -12.67 5.71 14.71
N ALA A 332 -13.18 4.62 15.30
CA ALA A 332 -14.58 4.23 15.15
C ALA A 332 -15.57 5.18 15.84
N PHE A 333 -15.11 5.95 16.84
CA PHE A 333 -15.91 7.01 17.46
C PHE A 333 -16.09 8.20 16.50
N VAL A 334 -15.02 8.60 15.80
CA VAL A 334 -15.07 9.78 14.89
C VAL A 334 -15.58 9.45 13.49
N ASP A 335 -15.53 8.19 13.03
CA ASP A 335 -15.98 7.74 11.69
C ASP A 335 -17.52 7.71 11.52
N ARG A 336 -18.27 8.18 12.53
CA ARG A 336 -19.74 8.15 12.56
C ARG A 336 -20.42 9.26 11.73
N ASP A 337 -19.63 10.09 11.04
CA ASP A 337 -20.05 11.13 10.10
C ASP A 337 -19.06 11.11 8.91
N PRO A 338 -19.38 11.65 7.70
CA PRO A 338 -18.47 11.67 6.56
C PRO A 338 -17.29 12.63 6.82
N ASN A 339 -16.37 12.15 7.65
CA ASN A 339 -15.22 12.87 8.18
C ASN A 339 -13.98 12.44 7.40
N ASN A 340 -13.05 13.37 7.21
CA ASN A 340 -11.78 13.10 6.53
C ASN A 340 -10.78 12.34 7.43
N HIS A 341 -11.27 11.48 8.31
CA HIS A 341 -10.47 10.76 9.30
C HIS A 341 -10.23 9.33 8.81
N THR A 342 -9.04 8.78 9.06
CA THR A 342 -8.68 7.44 8.59
C THR A 342 -7.83 6.72 9.62
N LEU A 343 -8.18 5.46 9.91
CA LEU A 343 -7.34 4.56 10.70
C LEU A 343 -6.38 3.81 9.78
N VAL A 344 -5.11 3.80 10.16
CA VAL A 344 -4.03 3.14 9.44
C VAL A 344 -3.23 2.31 10.42
N SER A 345 -3.24 1.00 10.27
CA SER A 345 -2.41 0.12 11.11
C SER A 345 -1.05 -0.12 10.44
N VAL A 346 0.02 -0.11 11.23
CA VAL A 346 1.40 -0.39 10.77
C VAL A 346 1.77 -1.81 11.22
N PRO A 347 1.97 -2.74 10.28
CA PRO A 347 2.13 -4.14 10.60
C PRO A 347 3.46 -4.41 11.31
N TYR A 348 3.40 -5.26 12.33
CA TYR A 348 4.55 -5.73 13.14
C TYR A 348 5.29 -4.67 13.96
N VAL A 349 4.84 -3.41 13.96
CA VAL A 349 5.49 -2.31 14.70
C VAL A 349 4.78 -2.10 16.05
N GLY A 350 5.57 -1.99 17.12
CA GLY A 350 5.13 -1.68 18.48
C GLY A 350 5.15 -0.18 18.77
N HIS A 351 5.56 0.21 19.98
CA HIS A 351 5.70 1.61 20.37
C HIS A 351 7.02 2.26 19.89
N ASN A 352 7.44 1.94 18.66
CA ASN A 352 8.72 2.40 18.10
C ASN A 352 8.51 3.59 17.16
N GLY A 353 8.84 4.79 17.64
CA GLY A 353 8.61 6.04 16.89
C GLY A 353 9.35 6.09 15.55
N CYS A 354 10.56 5.55 15.47
CA CYS A 354 11.29 5.52 14.21
C CYS A 354 10.63 4.61 13.17
N ALA A 355 10.30 3.37 13.56
CA ALA A 355 9.68 2.41 12.68
C ALA A 355 8.29 2.89 12.19
N MET A 356 7.53 3.57 13.05
CA MET A 356 6.27 4.20 12.68
C MET A 356 6.47 5.32 11.65
N LEU A 357 7.42 6.24 11.87
CA LEU A 357 7.65 7.40 11.01
C LEU A 357 8.49 7.11 9.74
N GLN A 358 9.11 5.94 9.65
CA GLN A 358 9.72 5.42 8.41
C GLN A 358 8.87 4.36 7.72
N SER A 359 7.68 4.06 8.26
CA SER A 359 6.77 3.10 7.67
C SER A 359 6.27 3.57 6.30
N SER A 360 6.00 2.62 5.41
CA SER A 360 5.38 2.91 4.11
C SER A 360 4.01 3.59 4.28
N GLU A 361 3.31 3.26 5.36
CA GLU A 361 2.02 3.76 5.78
C GLU A 361 2.10 5.24 6.18
N PHE A 362 3.16 5.67 6.86
CA PHE A 362 3.41 7.08 7.14
C PHE A 362 3.81 7.84 5.87
N LEU A 363 4.74 7.29 5.08
CA LEU A 363 5.22 7.94 3.86
C LEU A 363 4.11 8.12 2.81
N ALA A 364 3.16 7.20 2.77
CA ALA A 364 1.92 7.31 2.00
C ALA A 364 1.13 8.60 2.31
N VAL A 365 1.19 9.11 3.55
CA VAL A 365 0.51 10.36 3.92
C VAL A 365 1.14 11.58 3.25
N LEU A 366 2.40 11.49 2.82
CA LEU A 366 3.12 12.57 2.13
C LEU A 366 2.75 12.63 0.63
N SER A 367 2.33 11.51 0.04
CA SER A 367 2.22 11.33 -1.42
C SER A 367 0.91 11.87 -2.05
N GLY A 368 0.28 12.91 -1.50
CA GLY A 368 -1.03 13.35 -2.03
C GLY A 368 -2.07 12.23 -1.94
N ASP A 369 -3.07 12.19 -2.83
CA ASP A 369 -4.11 11.12 -2.85
C ASP A 369 -3.64 9.85 -3.63
N CYS A 370 -2.34 9.76 -3.91
CA CYS A 370 -1.68 8.76 -4.77
C CYS A 370 -1.04 7.58 -3.99
N ALA A 371 -1.32 7.41 -2.70
CA ALA A 371 -0.76 6.31 -1.93
C ALA A 371 -1.67 5.07 -1.89
N PRO A 372 -1.11 3.84 -1.83
CA PRO A 372 -1.87 2.65 -1.47
C PRO A 372 -2.56 2.93 -0.14
N GLN A 373 -3.85 2.59 -0.01
CA GLN A 373 -4.53 2.83 1.26
C GLN A 373 -3.84 1.97 2.31
N ALA A 374 -3.69 2.48 3.52
CA ALA A 374 -3.27 1.72 4.69
C ALA A 374 -3.90 0.33 4.80
N ALA A 375 -5.18 0.23 4.43
CA ALA A 375 -5.95 -1.00 4.40
C ALA A 375 -5.38 -2.06 3.44
N ASP A 376 -4.60 -1.68 2.43
CA ASP A 376 -3.94 -2.58 1.48
C ASP A 376 -2.61 -3.12 2.02
N TYR A 377 -1.90 -2.33 2.84
CA TYR A 377 -0.71 -2.78 3.57
C TYR A 377 -1.04 -3.78 4.69
N CYS A 378 -2.15 -3.58 5.40
CA CYS A 378 -2.59 -4.42 6.54
C CYS A 378 -3.04 -5.83 6.12
N ARG A 379 -3.34 -6.06 4.83
CA ARG A 379 -3.87 -7.34 4.37
C ARG A 379 -2.76 -8.38 4.21
N LEU A 380 -1.60 -8.01 3.63
CA LEU A 380 -0.53 -8.97 3.31
C LEU A 380 0.33 -9.28 4.55
N LYS A 381 0.38 -10.56 4.96
CA LYS A 381 1.12 -11.03 6.14
C LYS A 381 2.35 -11.82 5.72
N LYS A 382 3.49 -11.78 6.44
CA LYS A 382 4.63 -12.66 6.13
C LYS A 382 4.18 -14.13 6.06
N SER A 383 4.13 -14.69 4.85
CA SER A 383 3.58 -16.03 4.63
C SER A 383 4.52 -17.10 5.18
N PRO A 384 4.01 -18.11 5.93
CA PRO A 384 4.81 -19.25 6.37
C PRO A 384 5.07 -20.28 5.27
N THR A 385 4.56 -20.06 4.05
CA THR A 385 4.69 -21.02 2.96
C THR A 385 6.05 -20.87 2.26
N THR A 386 6.70 -22.01 2.00
CA THR A 386 7.92 -22.06 1.19
C THR A 386 7.61 -21.58 -0.23
N ARG A 387 8.36 -20.56 -0.67
CA ARG A 387 8.41 -20.03 -2.04
C ARG A 387 8.34 -21.17 -3.07
N PRO A 388 7.49 -21.11 -4.10
CA PRO A 388 7.63 -22.01 -5.25
C PRO A 388 9.02 -21.87 -5.86
N ALA A 389 9.60 -22.97 -6.32
CA ALA A 389 10.75 -22.92 -7.21
C ALA A 389 10.28 -22.48 -8.60
N ALA A 390 10.88 -21.39 -9.09
CA ALA A 390 10.72 -20.72 -10.39
C ALA A 390 9.49 -19.77 -10.58
N PRO A 391 9.71 -18.55 -11.11
CA PRO A 391 8.65 -17.60 -11.45
C PRO A 391 7.80 -18.14 -12.62
N VAL A 392 6.48 -18.14 -12.42
CA VAL A 392 5.49 -18.53 -13.43
C VAL A 392 4.78 -17.27 -13.91
N VAL A 393 4.82 -17.01 -15.22
CA VAL A 393 3.92 -16.03 -15.86
C VAL A 393 2.67 -16.78 -16.28
N LEU A 394 1.52 -16.45 -15.70
CA LEU A 394 0.23 -16.88 -16.22
C LEU A 394 -0.27 -15.88 -17.25
N ALA A 395 -0.30 -16.28 -18.51
CA ALA A 395 -0.87 -15.47 -19.55
C ALA A 395 -2.28 -15.95 -19.94
N ALA A 396 -3.20 -14.98 -19.91
CA ALA A 396 -4.54 -14.97 -20.50
C ALA A 396 -5.58 -15.95 -19.92
N GLY A 397 -6.84 -15.49 -19.89
CA GLY A 397 -8.04 -16.24 -19.52
C GLY A 397 -8.34 -16.40 -18.02
N SER A 398 -9.56 -16.83 -17.70
CA SER A 398 -10.10 -16.83 -16.32
C SER A 398 -9.49 -17.92 -15.42
N ALA A 399 -8.88 -18.96 -15.98
CA ALA A 399 -8.25 -20.04 -15.22
C ALA A 399 -6.97 -19.59 -14.48
N ALA A 400 -6.35 -18.48 -14.91
CA ALA A 400 -5.17 -17.93 -14.25
C ALA A 400 -5.46 -17.50 -12.81
N TRP A 401 -6.65 -16.94 -12.58
CA TRP A 401 -7.09 -16.55 -11.24
C TRP A 401 -7.21 -17.76 -10.31
N ASP A 402 -7.93 -18.79 -10.74
CA ASP A 402 -8.16 -20.00 -9.94
C ASP A 402 -6.85 -20.71 -9.60
N TRP A 403 -5.90 -20.74 -10.54
CA TRP A 403 -4.58 -21.28 -10.30
C TRP A 403 -3.80 -20.48 -9.25
N LEU A 404 -3.76 -19.14 -9.36
CA LEU A 404 -3.08 -18.29 -8.39
C LEU A 404 -3.66 -18.44 -6.98
N VAL A 405 -4.98 -18.45 -6.88
CA VAL A 405 -5.70 -18.70 -5.62
C VAL A 405 -5.30 -20.05 -5.02
N SER A 406 -5.23 -21.10 -5.85
CA SER A 406 -4.90 -22.46 -5.39
C SER A 406 -3.50 -22.61 -4.79
N ARG A 407 -2.58 -21.69 -5.11
CA ARG A 407 -1.23 -21.66 -4.53
C ARG A 407 -1.21 -21.17 -3.09
N GLY A 408 -2.22 -20.40 -2.71
CA GLY A 408 -2.30 -19.77 -1.40
C GLY A 408 -1.28 -18.66 -1.17
N GLY A 409 -1.22 -18.16 0.06
CA GLY A 409 -0.35 -17.04 0.44
C GLY A 409 -0.95 -15.67 0.16
N ASN A 410 -0.09 -14.66 0.04
CA ASN A 410 -0.44 -13.26 -0.19
C ASN A 410 -0.63 -12.97 -1.68
N LEU A 411 -1.82 -12.52 -2.05
CA LEU A 411 -2.13 -12.09 -3.41
C LEU A 411 -2.25 -10.56 -3.47
N LEU A 412 -1.50 -9.93 -4.38
CA LEU A 412 -1.65 -8.50 -4.70
C LEU A 412 -2.36 -8.34 -6.04
N VAL A 413 -3.46 -7.60 -6.08
CA VAL A 413 -4.18 -7.24 -7.31
C VAL A 413 -3.76 -5.84 -7.75
N LEU A 414 -3.20 -5.70 -8.95
CA LEU A 414 -2.91 -4.41 -9.58
C LEU A 414 -4.02 -4.11 -10.59
N ARG A 415 -4.75 -3.00 -10.44
CA ARG A 415 -5.91 -2.68 -11.27
C ARG A 415 -5.96 -1.23 -11.74
N ASP A 416 -6.69 -0.98 -12.81
CA ASP A 416 -7.16 0.36 -13.20
C ASP A 416 -8.68 0.34 -13.43
N SER A 417 -9.33 1.50 -13.64
CA SER A 417 -10.77 1.59 -13.91
C SER A 417 -11.21 0.83 -15.16
N SER A 418 -10.30 0.57 -16.11
CA SER A 418 -10.59 -0.21 -17.31
C SER A 418 -10.91 -1.68 -17.00
N SER A 419 -10.59 -2.14 -15.78
CA SER A 419 -10.73 -3.52 -15.33
C SER A 419 -11.85 -3.76 -14.32
N ASP A 420 -12.55 -2.72 -13.86
CA ASP A 420 -13.50 -2.80 -12.74
C ASP A 420 -14.61 -3.84 -12.97
N GLU A 421 -15.18 -3.93 -14.16
CA GLU A 421 -16.20 -4.95 -14.49
C GLU A 421 -15.67 -6.40 -14.47
N ARG A 422 -14.37 -6.57 -14.75
CA ARG A 422 -13.70 -7.88 -14.73
C ARG A 422 -13.35 -8.26 -13.30
N ILE A 423 -12.88 -7.31 -12.50
CA ILE A 423 -12.50 -7.50 -11.09
C ILE A 423 -13.71 -7.69 -10.19
N ALA A 424 -14.84 -7.03 -10.46
CA ALA A 424 -16.07 -7.19 -9.69
C ALA A 424 -16.59 -8.66 -9.65
N LYS A 425 -16.11 -9.50 -10.57
CA LYS A 425 -16.43 -10.94 -10.65
C LYS A 425 -15.41 -11.83 -9.94
N LEU A 426 -14.27 -11.27 -9.53
CA LEU A 426 -13.24 -11.98 -8.79
C LEU A 426 -13.56 -11.93 -7.29
N PRO A 427 -13.32 -13.01 -6.53
CA PRO A 427 -13.46 -12.98 -5.08
C PRO A 427 -12.44 -12.00 -4.47
N THR A 428 -12.92 -10.85 -3.99
CA THR A 428 -12.11 -9.77 -3.40
C THR A 428 -11.87 -9.93 -1.90
N THR A 429 -12.20 -11.09 -1.32
CA THR A 429 -12.19 -11.36 0.12
C THR A 429 -11.28 -12.55 0.48
N THR A 430 -10.70 -12.51 1.69
CA THR A 430 -9.87 -13.56 2.30
C THR A 430 -10.62 -14.88 2.57
N THR A 431 -11.89 -14.98 2.18
CA THR A 431 -12.74 -16.16 2.37
C THR A 431 -12.45 -17.29 1.40
N THR A 432 -11.52 -17.08 0.46
CA THR A 432 -11.14 -18.10 -0.52
C THR A 432 -10.14 -19.07 0.11
N PRO A 433 -10.45 -20.37 0.22
CA PRO A 433 -9.58 -21.35 0.87
C PRO A 433 -8.18 -21.37 0.24
N GLY A 434 -7.14 -21.17 1.05
CA GLY A 434 -5.73 -21.20 0.63
C GLY A 434 -5.04 -19.84 0.70
N LEU A 435 -5.74 -18.73 0.44
CA LEU A 435 -5.15 -17.39 0.49
C LEU A 435 -4.96 -16.92 1.94
N SER A 436 -3.78 -16.39 2.25
CA SER A 436 -3.49 -15.71 3.51
C SER A 436 -3.97 -14.27 3.51
N ALA A 437 -3.98 -13.63 2.35
CA ALA A 437 -4.30 -12.22 2.19
C ALA A 437 -4.61 -11.83 0.73
N VAL A 438 -5.43 -10.79 0.54
CA VAL A 438 -5.63 -10.14 -0.77
C VAL A 438 -5.57 -8.63 -0.61
N ALA A 439 -4.61 -7.97 -1.27
CA ALA A 439 -4.52 -6.50 -1.35
C ALA A 439 -4.86 -6.01 -2.77
N THR A 440 -5.33 -4.78 -2.93
CA THR A 440 -5.65 -4.21 -4.25
C THR A 440 -5.05 -2.83 -4.41
N LEU A 441 -4.34 -2.60 -5.50
CA LEU A 441 -3.72 -1.32 -5.83
C LEU A 441 -4.37 -0.71 -7.06
N ASP A 442 -4.83 0.54 -6.92
CA ASP A 442 -5.53 1.31 -7.96
C ASP A 442 -4.57 2.21 -8.74
N LEU A 443 -4.17 1.76 -9.92
CA LEU A 443 -3.18 2.40 -10.78
C LEU A 443 -3.64 3.74 -11.36
N ASP A 444 -4.96 3.99 -11.47
CA ASP A 444 -5.49 5.29 -11.90
C ASP A 444 -5.10 6.43 -10.95
N ARG A 445 -4.77 6.09 -9.71
CA ARG A 445 -4.31 7.04 -8.69
C ARG A 445 -2.79 7.25 -8.74
N CYS A 446 -2.05 6.54 -9.59
CA CYS A 446 -0.60 6.39 -9.53
C CYS A 446 0.16 6.92 -10.77
N SER A 447 -0.42 7.85 -11.54
CA SER A 447 -0.04 8.10 -12.96
C SER A 447 1.40 8.54 -13.25
N ASP A 448 2.18 8.99 -12.26
CA ASP A 448 3.50 9.63 -12.53
C ASP A 448 4.72 8.98 -11.85
N ASP A 449 4.56 7.98 -10.96
CA ASP A 449 5.71 7.38 -10.22
C ASP A 449 5.59 5.87 -9.97
N PHE A 450 5.43 5.12 -11.07
CA PHE A 450 5.25 3.66 -11.06
C PHE A 450 6.45 2.89 -10.47
N VAL A 451 7.68 3.38 -10.63
CA VAL A 451 8.88 2.71 -10.10
C VAL A 451 8.93 2.79 -8.58
N ALA A 452 8.58 3.94 -8.00
CA ALA A 452 8.45 4.11 -6.55
C ALA A 452 7.37 3.19 -5.95
N LEU A 453 6.31 2.91 -6.71
CA LEU A 453 5.24 2.00 -6.31
C LEU A 453 5.70 0.54 -6.20
N LEU A 454 6.62 0.11 -7.06
CA LEU A 454 7.17 -1.25 -7.04
C LEU A 454 8.16 -1.50 -5.90
N ASP A 455 8.70 -0.44 -5.32
CA ASP A 455 9.54 -0.48 -4.11
C ASP A 455 8.72 -0.48 -2.81
N THR A 456 7.39 -0.50 -2.89
CA THR A 456 6.53 -0.59 -1.72
C THR A 456 6.60 -1.99 -1.07
N LYS A 457 6.45 -2.03 0.25
CA LYS A 457 6.38 -3.28 1.03
C LYS A 457 5.28 -4.22 0.51
N VAL A 458 4.19 -3.69 -0.05
CA VAL A 458 3.08 -4.49 -0.58
C VAL A 458 3.55 -5.42 -1.71
N VAL A 459 4.34 -4.90 -2.65
CA VAL A 459 4.90 -5.70 -3.75
C VAL A 459 5.93 -6.70 -3.21
N ALA A 460 6.75 -6.30 -2.24
CA ALA A 460 7.72 -7.19 -1.61
C ALA A 460 7.06 -8.35 -0.86
N LEU A 461 5.95 -8.12 -0.16
CA LEU A 461 5.22 -9.10 0.64
C LEU A 461 4.28 -10.00 -0.17
N ALA A 462 3.93 -9.61 -1.41
CA ALA A 462 3.11 -10.43 -2.29
C ALA A 462 3.84 -11.73 -2.67
N ASP A 463 3.20 -12.88 -2.42
CA ASP A 463 3.65 -14.20 -2.89
C ASP A 463 3.30 -14.39 -4.38
N ALA A 464 2.18 -13.81 -4.80
CA ALA A 464 1.81 -13.69 -6.19
C ALA A 464 1.11 -12.35 -6.48
N ILE A 465 1.20 -11.92 -7.74
CA ILE A 465 0.62 -10.67 -8.22
C ILE A 465 -0.36 -10.98 -9.34
N PHE A 466 -1.59 -10.48 -9.22
CA PHE A 466 -2.60 -10.50 -10.26
C PHE A 466 -2.70 -9.14 -10.94
N VAL A 467 -2.33 -9.07 -12.22
CA VAL A 467 -2.39 -7.84 -13.01
C VAL A 467 -3.70 -7.80 -13.80
N ALA A 468 -4.51 -6.80 -13.52
CA ALA A 468 -5.79 -6.53 -14.15
C ALA A 468 -5.79 -5.08 -14.69
N THR A 469 -4.95 -4.80 -15.67
CA THR A 469 -4.89 -3.50 -16.37
C THR A 469 -4.62 -3.74 -17.86
N ASN A 470 -5.03 -2.78 -18.68
CA ASN A 470 -4.72 -2.78 -20.11
C ASN A 470 -3.30 -2.23 -20.41
N GLU A 471 -2.60 -1.63 -19.45
CA GLU A 471 -1.25 -1.06 -19.60
C GLU A 471 -0.22 -1.82 -18.74
N SER A 472 0.41 -2.86 -19.30
CA SER A 472 1.24 -3.79 -18.51
C SER A 472 2.69 -3.94 -19.00
N ARG A 473 3.05 -3.37 -20.15
CA ARG A 473 4.31 -3.68 -20.85
C ARG A 473 5.58 -3.29 -20.07
N GLY A 474 5.58 -2.18 -19.33
CA GLY A 474 6.72 -1.81 -18.46
C GLY A 474 6.67 -2.45 -17.07
N MET A 475 5.47 -2.82 -16.62
CA MET A 475 5.24 -3.41 -15.29
C MET A 475 5.69 -4.86 -15.20
N LEU A 476 5.43 -5.63 -16.26
CA LEU A 476 5.72 -7.07 -16.28
C LEU A 476 7.21 -7.35 -16.19
N ASP A 477 8.03 -6.64 -16.97
CA ASP A 477 9.47 -6.84 -17.02
C ASP A 477 10.12 -6.55 -15.65
N GLU A 478 9.70 -5.48 -14.99
CA GLU A 478 10.20 -5.11 -13.66
C GLU A 478 9.74 -6.10 -12.58
N LEU A 479 8.47 -6.52 -12.59
CA LEU A 479 7.97 -7.52 -11.64
C LEU A 479 8.65 -8.88 -11.81
N LEU A 480 8.99 -9.27 -13.04
CA LEU A 480 9.71 -10.50 -13.33
C LEU A 480 11.14 -10.46 -12.84
N SER A 481 11.82 -9.32 -12.96
CA SER A 481 13.17 -9.13 -12.41
C SER A 481 13.25 -9.33 -10.89
N ARG A 482 12.09 -9.32 -10.20
CA ARG A 482 11.95 -9.45 -8.74
C ARG A 482 11.52 -10.86 -8.28
N ASP A 483 11.61 -11.87 -9.15
CA ASP A 483 11.23 -13.27 -8.90
C ASP A 483 9.78 -13.44 -8.40
N LYS A 484 8.84 -12.62 -8.89
CA LYS A 484 7.43 -12.71 -8.50
C LYS A 484 6.69 -13.72 -9.37
N THR A 485 5.78 -14.48 -8.75
CA THR A 485 4.77 -15.23 -9.51
C THR A 485 3.72 -14.24 -9.98
N ILE A 486 3.51 -14.14 -11.28
CA ILE A 486 2.64 -13.13 -11.87
C ILE A 486 1.58 -13.84 -12.68
N GLY A 487 0.32 -13.59 -12.39
CA GLY A 487 -0.75 -13.89 -13.32
C GLY A 487 -1.52 -12.64 -13.65
N GLY A 488 -2.35 -12.71 -14.67
CA GLY A 488 -3.12 -11.56 -15.08
C GLY A 488 -3.92 -11.88 -16.31
N ILE A 489 -4.95 -11.08 -16.53
CA ILE A 489 -5.67 -11.13 -17.80
C ILE A 489 -4.95 -10.19 -18.75
N PHE A 490 -3.77 -10.65 -19.17
CA PHE A 490 -2.90 -9.84 -20.00
C PHE A 490 -3.49 -9.63 -21.39
N PHE A 491 -3.54 -8.35 -21.75
CA PHE A 491 -3.70 -7.81 -23.08
C PHE A 491 -5.13 -7.65 -23.62
N PHE A 492 -5.16 -6.69 -24.55
CA PHE A 492 -6.24 -5.84 -25.01
C PHE A 492 -7.58 -6.56 -25.19
N SER A 493 -8.56 -6.15 -24.39
CA SER A 493 -9.97 -6.28 -24.73
C SER A 493 -10.32 -5.34 -25.89
N SER A 494 -9.75 -5.56 -27.09
CA SER A 494 -10.38 -5.05 -28.31
C SER A 494 -11.60 -5.91 -28.64
N SER A 495 -12.68 -5.25 -29.04
CA SER A 495 -13.92 -5.87 -29.50
C SER A 495 -13.80 -6.44 -30.92
N SER A 496 -12.64 -6.29 -31.55
CA SER A 496 -12.40 -6.57 -32.97
C SER A 496 -11.82 -7.96 -33.19
N GLY A 497 -12.72 -8.92 -33.34
CA GLY A 497 -12.46 -10.22 -33.95
C GLY A 497 -12.75 -10.25 -35.45
N GLY A 498 -12.55 -11.40 -36.06
CA GLY A 498 -12.95 -11.69 -37.44
C GLY A 498 -11.84 -11.51 -38.47
N THR A 499 -12.25 -11.23 -39.71
CA THR A 499 -11.36 -11.22 -40.88
C THR A 499 -10.85 -9.83 -41.27
N GLU A 500 -11.35 -8.77 -40.64
CA GLU A 500 -10.95 -7.38 -40.92
C GLU A 500 -9.43 -7.17 -40.82
N PRO A 501 -8.70 -7.72 -39.82
CA PRO A 501 -7.24 -7.61 -39.76
C PRO A 501 -6.51 -8.33 -40.91
N LEU A 502 -7.17 -9.28 -41.58
CA LEU A 502 -6.62 -9.96 -42.75
C LEU A 502 -6.90 -9.15 -44.03
N GLU A 503 -8.01 -8.41 -44.10
CA GLU A 503 -8.33 -7.52 -45.23
C GLU A 503 -7.47 -6.25 -45.26
N ASP A 504 -7.08 -5.73 -44.08
CA ASP A 504 -6.04 -4.72 -43.93
C ASP A 504 -5.24 -4.97 -42.63
N PRO A 505 -3.98 -5.45 -42.72
CA PRO A 505 -3.16 -5.77 -41.55
C PRO A 505 -2.81 -4.55 -40.68
N TYR A 506 -3.09 -3.33 -41.15
CA TYR A 506 -2.88 -2.08 -40.41
C TYR A 506 -4.18 -1.34 -40.08
N ALA A 507 -5.36 -1.96 -40.30
CA ALA A 507 -6.64 -1.41 -39.86
C ALA A 507 -6.72 -1.33 -38.32
N ILE A 508 -6.09 -2.28 -37.64
CA ILE A 508 -6.01 -2.35 -36.18
C ILE A 508 -4.56 -2.15 -35.74
N VAL A 509 -4.26 -0.97 -35.21
CA VAL A 509 -2.92 -0.61 -34.72
C VAL A 509 -2.93 -0.65 -33.19
N GLU A 510 -2.69 -1.83 -32.65
CA GLU A 510 -2.55 -2.04 -31.20
C GLU A 510 -1.07 -2.17 -30.79
N PRO A 511 -0.72 -1.82 -29.53
CA PRO A 511 0.58 -2.17 -28.96
C PRO A 511 0.77 -3.68 -28.96
N LEU A 512 1.95 -4.14 -29.39
CA LEU A 512 2.22 -5.57 -29.50
C LEU A 512 2.44 -6.21 -28.13
N PRO A 513 1.66 -7.26 -27.78
CA PRO A 513 1.66 -7.87 -26.45
C PRO A 513 2.76 -8.94 -26.35
N PHE A 514 4.01 -8.52 -26.31
CA PHE A 514 5.14 -9.46 -26.23
C PHE A 514 5.03 -10.36 -24.99
N ALA A 515 5.29 -11.65 -25.17
CA ALA A 515 5.44 -12.60 -24.10
C ALA A 515 6.69 -12.24 -23.30
N ALA A 516 6.56 -12.11 -22.00
CA ALA A 516 7.66 -11.66 -21.16
C ALA A 516 8.86 -12.62 -21.26
N GLY A 517 10.06 -12.07 -21.47
CA GLY A 517 11.27 -12.85 -21.75
C GLY A 517 11.46 -13.26 -23.22
N TYR A 518 10.45 -13.09 -24.10
CA TYR A 518 10.50 -13.50 -25.51
C TYR A 518 10.18 -12.32 -26.43
N ALA A 519 11.21 -11.64 -26.91
CA ALA A 519 11.08 -10.49 -27.81
C ALA A 519 10.51 -10.83 -29.21
N ASP A 520 10.33 -12.11 -29.55
CA ASP A 520 9.81 -12.60 -30.82
C ASP A 520 8.42 -13.25 -30.72
N ALA A 521 7.85 -13.36 -29.52
CA ALA A 521 6.55 -13.98 -29.28
C ALA A 521 5.51 -12.98 -28.75
N ILE A 522 4.27 -13.02 -29.25
CA ILE A 522 3.14 -12.22 -28.75
C ILE A 522 2.01 -13.11 -28.20
N ILE A 523 1.17 -12.59 -27.31
CA ILE A 523 0.06 -13.34 -26.68
C ILE A 523 -1.28 -12.68 -26.97
N ASP A 524 -2.31 -13.46 -27.30
CA ASP A 524 -3.67 -13.00 -27.60
C ASP A 524 -4.74 -13.77 -26.78
N ASP A 525 -5.65 -13.05 -26.13
CA ASP A 525 -6.67 -13.57 -25.22
C ASP A 525 -8.06 -13.74 -25.88
N GLY A 526 -8.87 -14.68 -25.41
CA GLY A 526 -10.17 -14.95 -26.01
C GLY A 526 -10.06 -15.39 -27.46
N PHE A 527 -9.00 -16.13 -27.78
CA PHE A 527 -8.57 -16.41 -29.14
C PHE A 527 -9.67 -17.04 -30.03
N VAL A 528 -10.43 -18.00 -29.50
CA VAL A 528 -11.56 -18.63 -30.22
C VAL A 528 -12.85 -17.88 -29.96
N THR A 529 -13.14 -17.59 -28.69
CA THR A 529 -14.38 -16.92 -28.25
C THR A 529 -14.60 -15.55 -28.89
N LYS A 530 -13.54 -14.85 -29.25
CA LYS A 530 -13.56 -13.55 -29.94
C LYS A 530 -13.12 -13.63 -31.40
N ASP A 531 -12.93 -14.82 -31.99
CA ASP A 531 -12.52 -14.99 -33.40
C ASP A 531 -11.23 -14.20 -33.77
N ARG A 532 -10.19 -14.28 -32.94
CA ARG A 532 -9.00 -13.40 -33.06
C ARG A 532 -7.82 -13.99 -33.81
N ALA A 533 -7.95 -15.19 -34.34
CA ALA A 533 -6.85 -15.82 -35.03
C ALA A 533 -6.40 -15.05 -36.30
N GLY A 534 -7.30 -14.29 -36.94
CA GLY A 534 -6.93 -13.33 -37.99
C GLY A 534 -6.10 -12.14 -37.48
N LEU A 535 -6.44 -11.60 -36.30
CA LEU A 535 -5.70 -10.52 -35.65
C LEU A 535 -4.28 -10.95 -35.28
N LEU A 536 -4.13 -12.10 -34.62
CA LEU A 536 -2.82 -12.65 -34.25
C LEU A 536 -1.92 -12.78 -35.49
N VAL A 537 -2.43 -13.38 -36.57
CA VAL A 537 -1.65 -13.58 -37.80
C VAL A 537 -1.24 -12.26 -38.46
N ALA A 538 -2.13 -11.26 -38.49
CA ALA A 538 -1.81 -9.93 -39.00
C ALA A 538 -0.71 -9.24 -38.17
N GLN A 539 -0.75 -9.39 -36.85
CA GLN A 539 0.29 -8.86 -35.94
C GLN A 539 1.64 -9.57 -36.16
N LEU A 540 1.66 -10.90 -36.33
CA LEU A 540 2.90 -11.62 -36.66
C LEU A 540 3.50 -11.16 -38.00
N ALA A 541 2.66 -10.88 -38.99
CA ALA A 541 3.11 -10.36 -40.29
C ALA A 541 3.78 -8.98 -40.17
N ARG A 542 3.24 -8.12 -39.31
CA ARG A 542 3.81 -6.81 -39.01
C ARG A 542 5.14 -6.92 -38.29
N LEU A 543 5.25 -7.82 -37.31
CA LEU A 543 6.54 -8.11 -36.65
C LEU A 543 7.60 -8.57 -37.65
N ALA A 544 7.23 -9.41 -38.62
CA ALA A 544 8.13 -9.79 -39.71
C ALA A 544 8.58 -8.58 -40.56
N LYS A 545 7.68 -7.65 -40.86
CA LYS A 545 8.03 -6.38 -41.56
C LYS A 545 8.94 -5.48 -40.74
N GLU A 546 8.80 -5.49 -39.42
CA GLU A 546 9.63 -4.74 -38.48
C GLU A 546 11.01 -5.41 -38.22
N GLY A 547 11.27 -6.56 -38.85
CA GLY A 547 12.59 -7.20 -38.86
C GLY A 547 12.71 -8.44 -37.96
N ILE A 548 11.63 -8.89 -37.34
CA ILE A 548 11.63 -10.16 -36.59
C ILE A 548 11.62 -11.33 -37.58
N SER A 549 12.71 -12.09 -37.62
CA SER A 549 12.90 -13.15 -38.62
C SER A 549 11.98 -14.36 -38.47
N ARG A 550 11.51 -14.64 -37.25
CA ARG A 550 10.61 -15.77 -36.93
C ARG A 550 9.57 -15.33 -35.89
N PRO A 551 8.57 -14.52 -36.27
CA PRO A 551 7.55 -14.05 -35.34
C PRO A 551 6.64 -15.21 -34.90
N ARG A 552 6.37 -15.25 -33.59
CA ARG A 552 5.66 -16.31 -32.88
C ARG A 552 4.46 -15.74 -32.12
N GLY A 553 3.42 -16.55 -31.95
CA GLY A 553 2.17 -16.10 -31.34
C GLY A 553 1.54 -17.17 -30.46
N LEU A 554 1.02 -16.79 -29.29
CA LEU A 554 0.30 -17.64 -28.36
C LEU A 554 -1.16 -17.16 -28.25
N GLY A 555 -2.11 -17.89 -28.81
CA GLY A 555 -3.54 -17.63 -28.66
C GLY A 555 -4.12 -18.43 -27.50
N VAL A 556 -4.81 -17.79 -26.56
CA VAL A 556 -5.39 -18.45 -25.37
C VAL A 556 -6.88 -18.17 -25.33
N ASP A 557 -7.71 -19.20 -25.28
CA ASP A 557 -9.16 -19.05 -25.24
C ASP A 557 -9.72 -18.81 -23.83
N ALA A 558 -11.01 -18.47 -23.74
CA ALA A 558 -11.71 -18.35 -22.45
C ALA A 558 -11.58 -19.62 -21.60
N ALA A 559 -11.68 -19.48 -20.27
CA ALA A 559 -11.53 -20.57 -19.30
C ALA A 559 -10.23 -21.39 -19.42
N THR A 560 -9.20 -20.83 -20.07
CA THR A 560 -7.86 -21.43 -20.23
C THR A 560 -6.83 -20.45 -19.68
N ALA A 561 -5.67 -20.94 -19.27
CA ALA A 561 -4.48 -20.12 -19.08
C ALA A 561 -3.23 -20.91 -19.49
N ILE A 562 -2.19 -20.20 -19.89
CA ILE A 562 -0.86 -20.79 -20.13
C ILE A 562 0.08 -20.42 -18.99
N LEU A 563 0.79 -21.42 -18.48
CA LEU A 563 1.82 -21.28 -17.46
C LEU A 563 3.16 -21.27 -18.16
N ILE A 564 3.86 -20.14 -18.16
CA ILE A 564 5.20 -20.02 -18.72
C ILE A 564 6.21 -20.06 -17.56
N GLN A 565 7.02 -21.12 -17.54
CA GLN A 565 8.20 -21.22 -16.68
C GLN A 565 9.40 -20.66 -17.44
N THR A 566 9.85 -19.48 -17.02
CA THR A 566 10.87 -18.70 -17.75
C THR A 566 12.28 -19.28 -17.65
N ASP A 567 12.57 -20.12 -16.64
CA ASP A 567 13.89 -20.74 -16.46
C ASP A 567 14.15 -21.93 -17.40
N ASP A 568 13.09 -22.64 -17.80
CA ASP A 568 13.19 -23.91 -18.55
C ASP A 568 12.52 -23.84 -19.94
N ASP A 569 12.18 -22.64 -20.41
CA ASP A 569 11.45 -22.40 -21.68
C ASP A 569 10.17 -23.25 -21.82
N TYR A 570 9.48 -23.52 -20.70
CA TYR A 570 8.41 -24.51 -20.66
C TYR A 570 7.03 -23.87 -20.50
N LEU A 571 6.08 -24.30 -21.32
CA LEU A 571 4.68 -23.88 -21.31
C LEU A 571 3.77 -25.07 -21.00
N ALA A 572 2.87 -24.89 -20.02
CA ALA A 572 1.77 -25.82 -19.74
C ALA A 572 0.42 -25.14 -19.89
N VAL A 573 -0.58 -25.87 -20.39
CA VAL A 573 -1.96 -25.39 -20.51
C VAL A 573 -2.80 -25.87 -19.33
N ILE A 574 -3.51 -24.93 -18.70
CA ILE A 574 -4.44 -25.19 -17.60
C ILE A 574 -5.83 -24.63 -17.90
N GLY A 575 -6.85 -25.17 -17.22
CA GLY A 575 -8.26 -24.84 -17.45
C GLY A 575 -8.94 -25.81 -18.42
N ASP A 576 -10.14 -25.45 -18.86
CA ASP A 576 -11.02 -26.36 -19.62
C ASP A 576 -11.05 -26.07 -21.12
N GLY A 577 -10.44 -24.97 -21.58
CA GLY A 577 -10.40 -24.58 -22.99
C GLY A 577 -9.12 -24.99 -23.71
N THR A 578 -8.67 -24.16 -24.66
CA THR A 578 -7.54 -24.46 -25.54
C THR A 578 -6.60 -23.28 -25.71
N ALA A 579 -5.32 -23.58 -25.89
CA ALA A 579 -4.30 -22.63 -26.30
C ALA A 579 -3.74 -23.01 -27.69
N TYR A 580 -3.08 -22.07 -28.34
CA TYR A 580 -2.58 -22.21 -29.70
C TYR A 580 -1.19 -21.57 -29.78
N ALA A 581 -0.19 -22.31 -30.22
CA ALA A 581 1.15 -21.78 -30.47
C ALA A 581 1.38 -21.72 -31.98
N CYS A 582 1.52 -20.52 -32.53
CA CYS A 582 1.62 -20.23 -33.95
C CYS A 582 2.97 -19.62 -34.32
N GLU A 583 3.48 -19.93 -35.50
CA GLU A 583 4.67 -19.30 -36.08
C GLU A 583 4.52 -19.02 -37.58
N LEU A 584 5.18 -17.96 -38.04
CA LEU A 584 5.41 -17.73 -39.47
C LEU A 584 6.71 -18.42 -39.88
N ALA A 585 6.60 -19.69 -40.29
CA ALA A 585 7.76 -20.52 -40.65
C ALA A 585 8.44 -20.09 -41.97
N SER A 586 7.76 -19.32 -42.82
CA SER A 586 8.33 -18.70 -44.03
C SER A 586 7.70 -17.35 -44.29
N LEU A 587 8.51 -16.39 -44.71
CA LEU A 587 8.08 -15.04 -45.13
C LEU A 587 8.09 -14.88 -46.65
N GLU A 588 8.36 -15.96 -47.40
CA GLU A 588 8.46 -15.92 -48.85
C GLU A 588 7.11 -15.56 -49.49
N GLY A 589 7.11 -14.50 -50.31
CA GLY A 589 5.91 -14.01 -50.97
C GLY A 589 4.89 -13.37 -50.03
N MET A 590 5.29 -13.01 -48.80
CA MET A 590 4.44 -12.28 -47.87
C MET A 590 4.06 -10.90 -48.43
N VAL A 591 2.76 -10.58 -48.41
CA VAL A 591 2.24 -9.23 -48.65
C VAL A 591 1.61 -8.73 -47.35
N CYS A 592 2.19 -7.69 -46.76
CA CYS A 592 1.71 -7.06 -45.53
C CYS A 592 1.93 -5.55 -45.66
N GLU A 593 0.96 -4.84 -46.25
CA GLU A 593 1.00 -3.41 -46.52
C GLU A 593 -0.32 -2.76 -46.10
N ARG A 594 -0.30 -1.49 -45.71
CA ARG A 594 -1.51 -0.76 -45.31
C ARG A 594 -2.54 -0.73 -46.45
N GLY A 595 -3.80 -1.04 -46.13
CA GLY A 595 -4.91 -1.04 -47.08
C GLY A 595 -4.82 -2.13 -48.15
N THR A 596 -3.95 -3.13 -47.96
CA THR A 596 -3.79 -4.26 -48.89
C THR A 596 -4.10 -5.57 -48.16
N PRO A 597 -4.96 -6.45 -48.72
CA PRO A 597 -5.26 -7.74 -48.11
C PRO A 597 -4.00 -8.58 -47.88
N LEU A 598 -3.90 -9.15 -46.67
CA LEU A 598 -2.76 -9.93 -46.23
C LEU A 598 -2.59 -11.18 -47.09
N THR A 599 -1.35 -11.47 -47.48
CA THR A 599 -0.98 -12.75 -48.10
C THR A 599 0.18 -13.37 -47.34
N LEU A 600 -0.03 -14.59 -46.83
CA LEU A 600 0.92 -15.40 -46.09
C LEU A 600 0.71 -16.87 -46.45
N LYS A 601 1.79 -17.65 -46.50
CA LYS A 601 1.71 -19.10 -46.72
C LYS A 601 2.30 -19.83 -45.54
N ASN A 602 1.77 -21.02 -45.27
CA ASN A 602 2.31 -21.95 -44.30
C ASN A 602 2.41 -21.34 -42.89
N VAL A 603 1.32 -20.69 -42.44
CA VAL A 603 1.16 -20.35 -41.04
C VAL A 603 0.99 -21.66 -40.29
N LYS A 604 1.97 -21.99 -39.43
CA LYS A 604 1.95 -23.22 -38.65
C LYS A 604 1.45 -22.90 -37.27
N CYS A 605 0.58 -23.75 -36.75
CA CYS A 605 0.10 -23.65 -35.40
C CYS A 605 -0.01 -25.03 -34.75
N GLN A 606 0.15 -25.08 -33.44
CA GLN A 606 -0.16 -26.26 -32.65
C GLN A 606 -1.29 -25.91 -31.68
N ARG A 607 -2.37 -26.69 -31.71
CA ARG A 607 -3.47 -26.58 -30.76
C ARG A 607 -3.15 -27.42 -29.53
N LEU A 608 -3.22 -26.79 -28.36
CA LEU A 608 -2.87 -27.34 -27.06
C LEU A 608 -4.13 -27.43 -26.19
N ALA A 609 -4.35 -28.57 -25.55
CA ALA A 609 -5.40 -28.82 -24.57
C ALA A 609 -4.83 -28.95 -23.15
N ALA A 610 -5.71 -29.05 -22.15
CA ALA A 610 -5.30 -29.32 -20.78
C ALA A 610 -4.46 -30.61 -20.70
N SER A 611 -3.29 -30.53 -20.06
CA SER A 611 -2.23 -31.57 -19.98
C SER A 611 -1.23 -31.62 -21.14
N ASP A 612 -1.42 -30.82 -22.20
CA ASP A 612 -0.38 -30.65 -23.21
C ASP A 612 0.75 -29.76 -22.69
N THR A 613 1.94 -30.02 -23.23
CA THR A 613 3.19 -29.34 -22.86
C THR A 613 3.83 -28.78 -24.12
N PHE A 614 4.44 -27.60 -24.02
CA PHE A 614 5.08 -26.93 -25.15
C PHE A 614 6.41 -26.32 -24.72
N ASP A 615 7.46 -26.57 -25.50
CA ASP A 615 8.79 -26.00 -25.33
C ASP A 615 8.88 -24.73 -26.19
N LEU A 616 9.03 -23.57 -25.54
CA LEU A 616 9.08 -22.24 -26.16
C LEU A 616 10.41 -21.99 -26.89
N GLY A 617 11.50 -22.61 -26.42
CA GLY A 617 12.82 -22.51 -27.05
C GLY A 617 12.83 -23.25 -28.40
N ALA A 618 12.41 -24.50 -28.37
CA ALA A 618 12.26 -25.34 -29.58
C ALA A 618 11.08 -24.90 -30.46
N TRP A 619 10.04 -24.31 -29.84
CA TRP A 619 8.73 -24.03 -30.45
C TRP A 619 8.00 -25.30 -30.91
N GLU A 620 7.99 -26.32 -30.05
CA GLU A 620 7.38 -27.62 -30.30
C GLU A 620 6.66 -28.13 -29.04
N GLY A 621 5.57 -28.87 -29.20
CA GLY A 621 4.85 -29.45 -28.07
C GLY A 621 4.09 -30.72 -28.41
N SER A 622 3.33 -31.23 -27.43
CA SER A 622 2.56 -32.47 -27.52
C SER A 622 1.20 -32.33 -28.19
N GLY A 623 0.82 -31.12 -28.59
CA GLY A 623 -0.50 -30.82 -29.13
C GLY A 623 -0.69 -31.29 -30.58
N VAL A 624 -1.78 -30.82 -31.18
CA VAL A 624 -2.15 -31.16 -32.56
C VAL A 624 -1.67 -30.09 -33.52
N ASP A 625 -0.78 -30.45 -34.42
CA ASP A 625 -0.30 -29.57 -35.49
C ASP A 625 -1.39 -29.29 -36.52
N TYR A 626 -1.43 -28.06 -37.00
CA TYR A 626 -2.21 -27.67 -38.16
C TYR A 626 -1.52 -26.53 -38.91
N ALA A 627 -1.83 -26.40 -40.20
CA ALA A 627 -1.35 -25.29 -41.01
C ALA A 627 -2.47 -24.66 -41.83
N PHE A 628 -2.28 -23.40 -42.22
CA PHE A 628 -3.16 -22.72 -43.15
C PHE A 628 -2.40 -21.64 -43.94
N ASP A 629 -2.97 -21.25 -45.07
CA ASP A 629 -2.53 -20.11 -45.87
C ASP A 629 -3.51 -18.95 -45.66
N VAL A 630 -3.03 -17.71 -45.76
CA VAL A 630 -3.87 -16.51 -45.92
C VAL A 630 -3.63 -15.98 -47.32
N LEU A 631 -4.65 -15.98 -48.18
CA LEU A 631 -4.57 -15.44 -49.54
C LEU A 631 -5.63 -14.36 -49.71
N ASP A 632 -5.21 -13.17 -50.12
CA ASP A 632 -6.11 -12.03 -50.38
C ASP A 632 -7.05 -11.75 -49.18
N GLY A 633 -6.46 -11.73 -47.97
CA GLY A 633 -7.17 -11.49 -46.72
C GLY A 633 -8.07 -12.62 -46.24
N LYS A 634 -7.98 -13.82 -46.83
CA LYS A 634 -8.82 -14.98 -46.47
C LYS A 634 -7.99 -16.18 -46.10
N ILE A 635 -8.38 -16.86 -45.03
CA ILE A 635 -7.79 -18.13 -44.64
C ILE A 635 -8.26 -19.22 -45.60
N VAL A 636 -7.31 -19.96 -46.17
CA VAL A 636 -7.53 -21.05 -47.11
C VAL A 636 -6.65 -22.25 -46.75
N ARG A 637 -7.04 -23.45 -47.18
CA ARG A 637 -6.35 -24.72 -46.88
C ARG A 637 -6.15 -24.99 -45.37
N GLY A 638 -7.12 -24.61 -44.54
CA GLY A 638 -7.06 -24.91 -43.10
C GLY A 638 -7.42 -26.35 -42.78
N ASP A 639 -6.63 -27.00 -41.92
CA ASP A 639 -6.95 -28.31 -41.36
C ASP A 639 -8.15 -28.27 -40.39
N ALA A 640 -8.75 -29.43 -40.13
CA ALA A 640 -9.99 -29.61 -39.34
C ALA A 640 -9.91 -29.16 -37.86
N TYR A 641 -8.75 -28.73 -37.39
CA TYR A 641 -8.45 -28.45 -35.98
C TYR A 641 -8.19 -26.98 -35.67
N GLY A 642 -8.22 -26.10 -36.69
CA GLY A 642 -8.03 -24.66 -36.52
C GLY A 642 -9.25 -23.95 -35.93
N PRO A 643 -9.06 -22.80 -35.26
CA PRO A 643 -10.12 -22.03 -34.58
C PRO A 643 -11.19 -21.46 -35.53
N TYR A 644 -10.96 -21.52 -36.85
CA TYR A 644 -11.80 -20.94 -37.90
C TYR A 644 -12.99 -21.80 -38.31
N LEU A 645 -13.05 -23.05 -37.86
CA LEU A 645 -14.15 -23.95 -38.15
C LEU A 645 -15.26 -23.74 -37.11
N LYS A 646 -16.23 -22.89 -37.43
CA LYS A 646 -17.51 -22.89 -36.72
C LYS A 646 -18.01 -24.33 -36.68
N ALA A 647 -18.21 -24.89 -35.48
CA ALA A 647 -18.82 -26.20 -35.33
C ALA A 647 -20.08 -26.27 -36.21
N PRO A 648 -20.30 -27.34 -36.98
CA PRO A 648 -21.52 -27.46 -37.76
C PRO A 648 -22.70 -27.29 -36.81
N GLY A 649 -23.53 -26.28 -37.06
CA GLY A 649 -24.74 -26.06 -36.27
C GLY A 649 -25.57 -27.33 -36.20
N PRO A 650 -26.33 -27.54 -35.10
CA PRO A 650 -27.11 -28.76 -34.92
C PRO A 650 -27.96 -29.01 -36.16
N CYS A 651 -27.83 -30.21 -36.72
CA CYS A 651 -28.46 -30.65 -37.96
C CYS A 651 -29.86 -30.06 -38.13
N GLY A 652 -30.02 -29.16 -39.10
CA GLY A 652 -31.32 -28.69 -39.53
C GLY A 652 -32.10 -29.86 -40.11
N HIS A 653 -33.13 -30.30 -39.38
CA HIS A 653 -34.18 -31.12 -39.98
C HIS A 653 -34.84 -30.32 -41.10
N THR A 654 -34.59 -30.71 -42.34
CA THR A 654 -35.42 -30.34 -43.48
C THR A 654 -36.81 -30.98 -43.30
N THR A 655 -37.80 -30.16 -42.98
CA THR A 655 -39.21 -30.51 -43.22
C THR A 655 -39.58 -30.06 -44.63
N THR A 656 -39.75 -31.04 -45.52
CA THR A 656 -40.71 -30.95 -46.64
C THR A 656 -42.13 -30.97 -46.12
#